data_AF-A0A1G2ZU93-F1
#
_entry.id   AF-A0A1G2ZU93-F1
#
_cell.length_a   1.000
_cell.length_b   1.000
_cell.length_c   1.000
_cell.angle_alpha   90.00
_cell.angle_beta   90.00
_cell.angle_gamma   90.00
#
_symmetry.space_group_name_H-M   'P 1'
#
loop_
_entity.id
_entity.type
_entity.pdbx_description
1 polymer ?
#
loop_
_entity_poly.entity_id
_entity_poly.type
_entity_poly.pdbx_seq_one_letter_code
_entity_poly.pdbx_strand_id
1 'polypeptide(L)'
;MKVACGPRHPLLGTPRFTLPTLLGTVVFSVALAAGAVALGDESAESLGPSLGFPAPDEVQATEDSQPSGKSEATEQRSATQQDNSTEEPAPTEEPAPTDEPASTEEPASTETAETHRQPQPPEQREPVGEPLASSMVELLQREILAGMKRRGIAADFARFCRYAGVKLDTTARSSGSELHGNCRLGWYDHLLRNPHKAPAEAEEFTRRLHEAAIDERHGLGQVLAIAAEKLDLDKREARCFVEVTSPEQALEVVRQALIDCQLAYCEALAPLQRQEIQELAQNLYPVMTSQNKVGHTLQSRGSGRRLCDLMERLDRNAMHAAAEALVPITDPKLLEQLKSLPTEDQIAGKLDASAKDAAPEEDDASEDDVSEDDGSGGESNDSMPGVTGTIVRRINTPGGAIVIGGKEQNTYRLDKMPGVAVVIDLGGEDVYYEGIVSLRRPVLILIDLDGNDAYRGDRPGVQGAAVMGISMLLDLAGDDVYFAKDVGQGACLVGAGVLIDYAGNDTYVGLRRAQGVAIGGSAILIDHAGDDRYHAAMWAQGFGGPLGFGLLDDLGGKDHYYGGGLYVNSYIDDENPTPGYEGWAQGVGSGLRQVCDGGIGVILDGGGDDVYEYDYLSHGGGYWCGTGFARDFGGNDQRLGATRKAYAGGERTQRRFQRFGAGFGCHYALGFLFDDRGNDTYNGTIMCLGFAWDCSVGYLCDFGGSDRYSGNEGNGAQAGLGVLFDYDGNDIYQGYKQGSASSGISYHDLPQCGGNFSFLVDYGGMDKYGSGANDNSYLRRGSSGGFLIDRPQRKDTQKVVAKPDAEAAKQPGAKTATKPSTKPTAEPGTKTAKQGTTEHPDRTVRRLPPI
;
A
#
# COMPACT_ATOMS: atom_id res chain seq x y z
N MET A 1 -4.13 14.96 58.55
CA MET A 1 -5.42 15.50 59.06
C MET A 1 -6.53 14.73 58.33
N LYS A 2 -7.41 14.01 59.02
CA LYS A 2 -8.67 14.45 59.69
C LYS A 2 -9.71 15.02 58.71
N VAL A 3 -10.96 14.52 58.66
CA VAL A 3 -11.55 13.26 59.18
C VAL A 3 -12.89 12.91 58.49
N ALA A 4 -13.42 11.70 58.77
CA ALA A 4 -14.68 11.05 58.35
C ALA A 4 -16.00 11.90 58.50
N CYS A 5 -17.21 11.49 58.05
CA CYS A 5 -17.88 10.17 58.07
C CYS A 5 -18.96 9.93 56.99
N GLY A 6 -19.31 8.65 56.74
CA GLY A 6 -20.64 8.21 56.25
C GLY A 6 -21.51 7.70 57.43
N PRO A 7 -22.33 6.62 57.31
CA PRO A 7 -22.88 5.94 56.12
C PRO A 7 -24.41 5.68 56.24
N ARG A 8 -25.07 5.02 55.26
CA ARG A 8 -26.26 4.14 55.46
C ARG A 8 -26.73 3.36 54.21
N HIS A 9 -27.07 2.09 54.43
CA HIS A 9 -27.92 1.18 53.65
C HIS A 9 -29.01 0.65 54.64
N PRO A 10 -29.98 -0.23 54.28
CA PRO A 10 -30.34 -0.83 52.98
C PRO A 10 -31.86 -0.71 52.64
N LEU A 11 -32.31 -1.35 51.54
CA LEU A 11 -33.43 -2.31 51.43
C LEU A 11 -34.28 -2.23 50.14
N LEU A 12 -34.56 -3.42 49.57
CA LEU A 12 -35.77 -3.90 48.88
C LEU A 12 -36.45 -3.05 47.77
N GLY A 13 -36.64 -3.63 46.57
CA GLY A 13 -37.53 -3.05 45.56
C GLY A 13 -37.50 -3.63 44.14
N THR A 14 -37.66 -4.94 43.94
CA THR A 14 -37.93 -5.49 42.59
C THR A 14 -39.40 -5.33 42.19
N PRO A 15 -39.67 -4.93 40.94
CA PRO A 15 -40.78 -5.52 40.20
C PRO A 15 -40.38 -6.01 38.79
N ARG A 16 -40.85 -7.20 38.41
CA ARG A 16 -41.06 -7.57 37.00
C ARG A 16 -42.39 -6.98 36.54
N PHE A 17 -42.49 -6.47 35.31
CA PHE A 17 -43.69 -6.50 34.44
C PHE A 17 -43.27 -6.01 33.04
N THR A 18 -43.01 -6.93 32.10
CA THR A 18 -43.86 -7.30 30.93
C THR A 18 -43.77 -6.39 29.70
N LEU A 19 -43.51 -7.00 28.54
CA LEU A 19 -43.67 -6.43 27.20
C LEU A 19 -45.10 -5.92 26.96
N PRO A 20 -45.26 -4.83 26.19
CA PRO A 20 -46.36 -4.67 25.25
C PRO A 20 -45.95 -5.21 23.87
N THR A 21 -46.67 -6.21 23.36
CA THR A 21 -46.51 -6.67 21.97
C THR A 21 -47.04 -5.61 21.01
N LEU A 22 -46.26 -5.26 19.98
CA LEU A 22 -46.71 -4.39 18.89
C LEU A 22 -46.08 -4.81 17.56
N LEU A 23 -46.72 -5.76 16.88
CA LEU A 23 -46.41 -6.07 15.49
C LEU A 23 -46.81 -4.87 14.62
N GLY A 24 -45.82 -4.12 14.14
CA GLY A 24 -45.98 -3.09 13.13
C GLY A 24 -45.40 -3.57 11.81
N THR A 25 -46.18 -4.26 10.99
CA THR A 25 -45.72 -4.80 9.70
C THR A 25 -45.52 -3.66 8.68
N VAL A 26 -44.30 -3.13 8.59
CA VAL A 26 -43.95 -2.09 7.62
C VAL A 26 -43.65 -2.71 6.25
N VAL A 27 -44.71 -3.02 5.50
CA VAL A 27 -44.59 -3.40 4.08
C VAL A 27 -44.32 -2.15 3.25
N PHE A 28 -43.10 -2.01 2.73
CA PHE A 28 -42.76 -0.93 1.79
C PHE A 28 -43.23 -1.28 0.36
N SER A 29 -44.52 -1.08 0.09
CA SER A 29 -45.10 -1.26 -1.24
C SER A 29 -44.57 -0.22 -2.24
N VAL A 30 -43.61 -0.62 -3.08
CA VAL A 30 -43.13 0.21 -4.20
C VAL A 30 -44.16 0.16 -5.34
N ALA A 31 -45.03 1.17 -5.40
CA ALA A 31 -46.00 1.31 -6.49
C ALA A 31 -45.30 1.80 -7.78
N LEU A 32 -45.59 1.14 -8.91
CA LEU A 32 -45.10 1.55 -10.23
C LEU A 32 -45.69 2.90 -10.66
N ALA A 33 -44.84 3.77 -11.19
CA ALA A 33 -45.23 4.91 -12.03
C ALA A 33 -44.39 4.88 -13.30
N ALA A 34 -44.91 4.28 -14.37
CA ALA A 34 -44.22 4.14 -15.65
C ALA A 34 -44.20 5.49 -16.42
N GLY A 35 -43.22 6.33 -16.10
CA GLY A 35 -42.94 7.58 -16.81
C GLY A 35 -41.86 7.41 -17.87
N ALA A 36 -42.22 6.93 -19.05
CA ALA A 36 -41.29 6.81 -20.17
C ALA A 36 -40.91 8.19 -20.72
N VAL A 37 -39.72 8.69 -20.37
CA VAL A 37 -39.09 9.85 -21.00
C VAL A 37 -37.95 9.34 -21.88
N ALA A 38 -38.18 9.31 -23.18
CA ALA A 38 -37.10 9.08 -24.14
C ALA A 38 -36.19 10.32 -24.16
N LEU A 39 -34.95 10.16 -23.70
CA LEU A 39 -33.87 11.10 -24.00
C LEU A 39 -33.22 10.66 -25.31
N GLY A 40 -32.94 11.63 -26.19
CA GLY A 40 -32.46 11.37 -27.54
C GLY A 40 -31.04 10.82 -27.57
N ASP A 41 -30.81 9.91 -28.52
CA ASP A 41 -29.49 9.42 -28.90
C ASP A 41 -28.85 10.44 -29.86
N GLU A 42 -27.91 11.26 -29.37
CA GLU A 42 -27.07 12.13 -30.19
C GLU A 42 -25.58 11.89 -29.90
N SER A 43 -25.03 10.91 -30.62
CA SER A 43 -23.65 10.88 -31.12
C SER A 43 -22.55 11.46 -30.23
N ALA A 44 -21.92 10.59 -29.44
CA ALA A 44 -20.58 10.86 -28.91
C ALA A 44 -19.54 10.78 -30.06
N GLU A 45 -19.18 11.93 -30.66
CA GLU A 45 -18.09 11.98 -31.64
C GLU A 45 -16.75 11.59 -31.00
N SER A 46 -16.05 10.63 -31.60
CA SER A 46 -14.79 10.09 -31.09
C SER A 46 -13.63 11.08 -31.26
N LEU A 47 -13.09 11.59 -30.15
CA LEU A 47 -11.89 12.43 -30.15
C LEU A 47 -10.79 11.84 -29.24
N GLY A 48 -9.86 11.12 -29.87
CA GLY A 48 -8.68 10.53 -29.25
C GLY A 48 -8.23 9.29 -30.04
N PRO A 49 -6.92 9.09 -30.29
CA PRO A 49 -6.46 7.85 -30.91
C PRO A 49 -6.70 6.66 -29.96
N SER A 50 -6.79 5.46 -30.52
CA SER A 50 -6.76 4.22 -29.74
C SER A 50 -5.48 4.17 -28.91
N LEU A 51 -5.60 4.31 -27.59
CA LEU A 51 -4.54 3.95 -26.67
C LEU A 51 -4.33 2.44 -26.80
N GLY A 52 -3.22 2.04 -27.42
CA GLY A 52 -2.79 0.65 -27.43
C GLY A 52 -2.40 0.28 -26.00
N PHE A 53 -3.30 -0.43 -25.32
CA PHE A 53 -2.91 -1.23 -24.16
C PHE A 53 -1.98 -2.35 -24.66
N PRO A 54 -0.95 -2.76 -23.89
CA PRO A 54 -0.18 -3.94 -24.23
C PRO A 54 -1.11 -5.14 -24.35
N ALA A 55 -0.88 -6.01 -25.34
CA ALA A 55 -1.56 -7.30 -25.41
C ALA A 55 -0.95 -8.24 -24.36
N PRO A 56 -1.74 -9.15 -23.73
CA PRO A 56 -1.20 -10.12 -22.76
C PRO A 56 0.01 -10.89 -23.31
N ASP A 57 -0.09 -11.32 -24.56
CA ASP A 57 0.92 -12.11 -25.27
C ASP A 57 2.29 -11.41 -25.46
N GLU A 58 2.42 -10.09 -25.25
CA GLU A 58 3.67 -9.33 -25.46
C GLU A 58 4.50 -9.11 -24.18
N VAL A 59 4.11 -9.70 -23.03
CA VAL A 59 4.83 -9.55 -21.74
C VAL A 59 5.66 -10.80 -21.35
N GLN A 60 5.79 -11.79 -22.24
CA GLN A 60 6.69 -12.93 -22.03
C GLN A 60 8.04 -12.77 -22.75
N ALA A 61 9.11 -13.12 -22.03
CA ALA A 61 10.51 -13.30 -22.47
C ALA A 61 11.26 -12.09 -23.09
N THR A 62 12.19 -11.52 -22.33
CA THR A 62 13.52 -11.16 -22.85
C THR A 62 14.63 -11.52 -21.85
N GLU A 63 15.15 -12.75 -21.93
CA GLU A 63 16.48 -13.04 -21.42
C GLU A 63 17.57 -12.41 -22.30
N ASP A 64 18.72 -12.16 -21.69
CA ASP A 64 20.08 -12.02 -22.22
C ASP A 64 20.33 -11.45 -23.64
N SER A 65 21.05 -10.32 -23.70
CA SER A 65 21.87 -10.00 -24.89
C SER A 65 23.09 -9.13 -24.57
N GLN A 66 24.29 -9.72 -24.62
CA GLN A 66 25.54 -8.97 -24.65
C GLN A 66 25.73 -8.26 -26.01
N PRO A 67 26.29 -7.03 -26.04
CA PRO A 67 26.29 -6.21 -27.25
C PRO A 67 27.38 -6.60 -28.26
N SER A 68 27.01 -6.68 -29.54
CA SER A 68 27.96 -6.72 -30.66
C SER A 68 27.46 -5.92 -31.88
N GLY A 69 28.38 -5.40 -32.70
CA GLY A 69 28.08 -4.65 -33.93
C GLY A 69 28.66 -3.23 -33.96
N LYS A 70 29.57 -2.96 -34.91
CA LYS A 70 30.32 -1.69 -35.03
C LYS A 70 29.84 -0.83 -36.21
N SER A 71 29.82 0.50 -36.04
CA SER A 71 30.32 1.51 -37.00
C SER A 71 30.19 2.92 -36.37
N GLU A 72 30.90 3.99 -36.76
CA GLU A 72 32.22 4.19 -37.39
C GLU A 72 32.63 5.67 -37.14
N ALA A 73 33.81 5.98 -36.58
CA ALA A 73 34.40 7.34 -36.61
C ALA A 73 35.89 7.39 -36.16
N THR A 74 36.78 7.24 -37.13
CA THR A 74 38.19 7.69 -37.25
C THR A 74 38.76 8.69 -36.22
N GLU A 75 39.90 8.33 -35.58
CA GLU A 75 41.20 9.04 -35.45
C GLU A 75 42.05 8.31 -34.38
N GLN A 76 43.38 8.17 -34.34
CA GLN A 76 44.54 8.25 -35.25
C GLN A 76 45.78 7.82 -34.39
N ARG A 77 46.69 6.94 -34.89
CA ARG A 77 48.07 6.65 -34.36
C ARG A 77 48.13 5.79 -33.06
N SER A 78 49.15 4.93 -32.81
CA SER A 78 50.41 4.61 -33.53
C SER A 78 50.85 3.13 -33.41
N ALA A 79 51.83 2.70 -34.22
CA ALA A 79 52.47 1.37 -34.32
C ALA A 79 53.04 0.80 -32.98
N THR A 80 53.32 -0.51 -32.80
CA THR A 80 54.10 -1.52 -33.61
C THR A 80 53.51 -2.95 -33.52
N GLN A 81 53.60 -3.85 -34.54
CA GLN A 81 54.72 -4.79 -34.90
C GLN A 81 55.35 -5.53 -33.69
N GLN A 82 55.65 -6.84 -33.65
CA GLN A 82 55.56 -8.05 -34.54
C GLN A 82 55.71 -9.32 -33.62
N ASP A 83 55.53 -10.61 -33.94
CA ASP A 83 55.21 -11.47 -35.11
C ASP A 83 54.61 -12.81 -34.55
N ASN A 84 53.64 -13.52 -35.14
CA ASN A 84 53.64 -14.45 -36.29
C ASN A 84 54.29 -15.86 -36.10
N SER A 85 53.47 -16.90 -35.92
CA SER A 85 53.78 -18.32 -36.26
C SER A 85 52.51 -19.21 -36.30
N THR A 86 52.50 -20.29 -37.09
CA THR A 86 51.34 -21.14 -37.44
C THR A 86 51.47 -22.60 -36.96
N GLU A 87 50.36 -23.30 -36.69
CA GLU A 87 49.92 -24.59 -37.32
C GLU A 87 48.72 -25.27 -36.58
N GLU A 88 48.00 -26.17 -37.28
CA GLU A 88 46.87 -27.01 -36.80
C GLU A 88 47.35 -28.47 -36.51
N PRO A 89 46.50 -29.49 -36.16
CA PRO A 89 45.08 -29.53 -35.74
C PRO A 89 44.86 -30.34 -34.41
N ALA A 90 43.59 -30.67 -34.08
CA ALA A 90 43.13 -31.40 -32.88
C ALA A 90 43.40 -32.93 -32.89
N PRO A 91 43.10 -33.66 -31.77
CA PRO A 91 41.75 -34.25 -31.61
C PRO A 91 41.19 -34.28 -30.16
N THR A 92 39.98 -34.84 -30.02
CA THR A 92 39.15 -35.02 -28.81
C THR A 92 39.44 -36.30 -28.00
N GLU A 93 39.17 -36.31 -26.70
CA GLU A 93 38.71 -37.50 -25.95
C GLU A 93 38.02 -37.12 -24.61
N GLU A 94 37.31 -38.08 -23.99
CA GLU A 94 36.39 -37.89 -22.83
C GLU A 94 37.08 -38.09 -21.46
N PRO A 95 36.42 -37.70 -20.34
CA PRO A 95 36.66 -38.30 -19.03
C PRO A 95 35.39 -38.90 -18.38
N ALA A 96 35.57 -39.94 -17.56
CA ALA A 96 34.53 -40.63 -16.78
C ALA A 96 35.09 -41.03 -15.37
N PRO A 97 34.40 -41.76 -14.47
CA PRO A 97 33.90 -41.16 -13.23
C PRO A 97 34.27 -41.87 -11.91
N THR A 98 34.00 -41.21 -10.78
CA THR A 98 34.01 -41.71 -9.36
C THR A 98 33.27 -40.68 -8.47
N ASP A 99 32.60 -40.99 -7.36
CA ASP A 99 32.11 -42.24 -6.74
C ASP A 99 31.04 -41.87 -5.68
N GLU A 100 29.99 -42.67 -5.51
CA GLU A 100 29.03 -42.58 -4.37
C GLU A 100 28.86 -43.94 -3.66
N PRO A 101 28.73 -43.97 -2.31
CA PRO A 101 28.39 -45.18 -1.56
C PRO A 101 26.91 -45.22 -1.10
N ALA A 102 26.20 -46.31 -1.40
CA ALA A 102 24.77 -46.47 -1.09
C ALA A 102 24.47 -47.54 0.00
N SER A 103 23.36 -47.35 0.74
CA SER A 103 22.67 -48.38 1.57
C SER A 103 21.39 -47.81 2.19
N THR A 104 20.25 -48.50 2.36
CA THR A 104 19.70 -49.79 1.86
C THR A 104 18.22 -49.88 2.29
N GLU A 105 17.32 -50.35 1.44
CA GLU A 105 16.00 -50.90 1.83
C GLU A 105 16.18 -52.36 2.35
N GLU A 106 15.29 -53.07 3.04
CA GLU A 106 13.82 -53.19 3.15
C GLU A 106 13.51 -53.95 4.49
N PRO A 107 12.29 -54.37 4.89
CA PRO A 107 10.92 -54.00 4.52
C PRO A 107 10.02 -53.67 5.75
N ALA A 108 8.70 -53.54 5.55
CA ALA A 108 7.73 -53.11 6.57
C ALA A 108 7.22 -54.21 7.55
N SER A 109 6.70 -53.77 8.70
CA SER A 109 5.86 -54.58 9.61
C SER A 109 4.77 -53.73 10.28
N THR A 110 3.51 -54.20 10.24
CA THR A 110 2.34 -53.54 10.84
C THR A 110 2.18 -53.85 12.33
N GLU A 111 1.98 -52.84 13.18
CA GLU A 111 1.27 -53.03 14.45
C GLU A 111 0.54 -51.74 14.88
N THR A 112 -0.66 -51.87 15.46
CA THR A 112 -1.55 -50.75 15.79
C THR A 112 -1.35 -50.26 17.22
N ALA A 113 -1.14 -48.96 17.42
CA ALA A 113 -1.13 -48.34 18.74
C ALA A 113 -1.83 -46.97 18.73
N GLU A 114 -3.03 -46.89 19.31
CA GLU A 114 -3.71 -45.62 19.57
C GLU A 114 -3.01 -44.88 20.73
N THR A 115 -2.22 -43.86 20.41
CA THR A 115 -1.67 -42.94 21.42
C THR A 115 -2.41 -41.61 21.37
N HIS A 116 -3.13 -41.26 22.44
CA HIS A 116 -3.67 -39.91 22.63
C HIS A 116 -2.53 -38.89 22.52
N ARG A 117 -2.49 -38.12 21.43
CA ARG A 117 -1.69 -36.90 21.38
C ARG A 117 -2.35 -35.87 22.30
N GLN A 118 -1.61 -35.42 23.31
CA GLN A 118 -1.93 -34.14 23.95
C GLN A 118 -1.77 -33.03 22.91
N PRO A 119 -2.54 -31.92 22.99
CA PRO A 119 -2.34 -30.80 22.08
C PRO A 119 -0.89 -30.31 22.19
N GLN A 120 -0.20 -30.21 21.05
CA GLN A 120 1.10 -29.54 21.01
C GLN A 120 0.92 -28.07 21.39
N PRO A 121 1.91 -27.42 22.01
CA PRO A 121 1.96 -25.96 22.05
C PRO A 121 1.88 -25.43 20.60
N PRO A 122 1.28 -24.24 20.37
CA PRO A 122 1.34 -23.63 19.05
C PRO A 122 2.80 -23.48 18.64
N GLU A 123 3.10 -23.88 17.40
CA GLU A 123 4.43 -23.70 16.83
C GLU A 123 4.76 -22.22 16.80
N GLN A 124 5.99 -21.89 17.17
CA GLN A 124 6.46 -20.51 17.11
C GLN A 124 6.70 -20.18 15.64
N ARG A 125 5.69 -19.56 14.99
CA ARG A 125 5.84 -18.96 13.66
C ARG A 125 7.15 -18.16 13.64
N GLU A 126 7.93 -18.32 12.57
CA GLU A 126 9.14 -17.52 12.43
C GLU A 126 8.76 -16.03 12.30
N PRO A 127 9.56 -15.12 12.85
CA PRO A 127 9.32 -13.69 12.73
C PRO A 127 9.38 -13.25 11.25
N VAL A 128 8.35 -12.55 10.80
CA VAL A 128 8.32 -11.85 9.50
C VAL A 128 9.51 -10.88 9.41
N GLY A 129 10.20 -10.84 8.26
CA GLY A 129 11.30 -9.89 8.02
C GLY A 129 12.48 -10.00 9.00
N GLU A 130 13.10 -8.86 9.32
CA GLU A 130 14.24 -8.76 10.25
C GLU A 130 13.73 -8.62 11.70
N PRO A 131 14.05 -9.57 12.61
CA PRO A 131 13.45 -9.60 13.95
C PRO A 131 13.92 -8.48 14.88
N LEU A 132 15.05 -7.82 14.58
CA LEU A 132 15.61 -6.72 15.37
C LEU A 132 15.27 -5.33 14.81
N ALA A 133 14.52 -5.21 13.70
CA ALA A 133 14.14 -3.94 13.08
C ALA A 133 13.65 -2.89 14.10
N SER A 134 12.70 -3.25 14.97
CA SER A 134 12.23 -2.43 16.09
C SER A 134 13.36 -1.89 17.00
N SER A 135 14.36 -2.73 17.28
CA SER A 135 15.56 -2.38 18.08
C SER A 135 16.59 -1.55 17.29
N MET A 136 16.61 -1.65 15.96
CA MET A 136 17.39 -0.79 15.07
C MET A 136 16.76 0.60 14.94
N VAL A 137 15.43 0.70 14.81
CA VAL A 137 14.70 1.97 14.83
C VAL A 137 14.83 2.67 16.20
N GLU A 138 14.79 1.92 17.30
CA GLU A 138 15.14 2.44 18.63
C GLU A 138 16.58 2.99 18.69
N LEU A 139 17.55 2.35 18.02
CA LEU A 139 18.93 2.83 17.93
C LEU A 139 19.03 4.13 17.12
N LEU A 140 18.38 4.18 15.95
CA LEU A 140 18.28 5.38 15.11
C LEU A 140 17.71 6.57 15.90
N GLN A 141 16.59 6.39 16.61
CA GLN A 141 16.00 7.43 17.47
C GLN A 141 17.01 7.94 18.51
N ARG A 142 17.74 7.04 19.17
CA ARG A 142 18.73 7.38 20.19
C ARG A 142 19.91 8.17 19.60
N GLU A 143 20.40 7.80 18.42
CA GLU A 143 21.51 8.50 17.74
C GLU A 143 21.09 9.87 17.20
N ILE A 144 19.88 10.01 16.61
CA ILE A 144 19.30 11.31 16.20
C ILE A 144 19.25 12.27 17.40
N LEU A 145 18.65 11.85 18.52
CA LEU A 145 18.51 12.68 19.72
C LEU A 145 19.88 12.98 20.37
N ALA A 146 20.81 12.02 20.38
CA ALA A 146 22.17 12.22 20.85
C ALA A 146 22.94 13.21 19.97
N GLY A 147 22.77 13.15 18.65
CA GLY A 147 23.38 14.07 17.69
C GLY A 147 22.90 15.50 17.85
N MET A 148 21.57 15.71 17.96
CA MET A 148 20.98 17.02 18.24
C MET A 148 21.47 17.60 19.56
N LYS A 149 21.57 16.78 20.61
CA LYS A 149 22.11 17.17 21.93
C LYS A 149 23.60 17.53 21.84
N ARG A 150 24.42 16.71 21.15
CA ARG A 150 25.86 16.93 20.96
C ARG A 150 26.15 18.25 20.25
N ARG A 151 25.29 18.69 19.34
CA ARG A 151 25.42 19.97 18.60
C ARG A 151 24.68 21.15 19.24
N GLY A 152 23.97 20.96 20.35
CA GLY A 152 23.20 22.01 21.03
C GLY A 152 21.88 22.41 20.34
N ILE A 153 21.49 21.75 19.25
CA ILE A 153 20.32 22.10 18.42
C ILE A 153 19.02 21.42 18.85
N ALA A 154 19.01 20.68 19.97
CA ALA A 154 17.78 20.06 20.50
C ALA A 154 16.65 21.07 20.76
N ALA A 155 17.01 22.33 21.12
CA ALA A 155 16.06 23.43 21.26
C ALA A 155 15.51 23.94 19.91
N ASP A 156 16.20 23.68 18.79
CA ASP A 156 15.76 24.02 17.44
C ASP A 156 14.79 22.96 16.92
N PHE A 157 15.08 21.68 17.13
CA PHE A 157 14.17 20.58 16.80
C PHE A 157 12.86 20.65 17.60
N ALA A 158 12.94 21.03 18.89
CA ALA A 158 11.77 21.31 19.73
C ALA A 158 11.01 22.59 19.36
N ARG A 159 11.53 23.42 18.45
CA ARG A 159 10.76 24.48 17.77
C ARG A 159 10.13 23.95 16.48
N PHE A 160 10.83 23.16 15.67
CA PHE A 160 10.27 22.51 14.48
C PHE A 160 9.00 21.70 14.80
N CYS A 161 9.07 20.73 15.72
CA CYS A 161 7.92 19.88 16.08
C CYS A 161 6.72 20.72 16.58
N ARG A 162 7.01 21.81 17.31
CA ARG A 162 5.99 22.76 17.80
C ARG A 162 5.41 23.63 16.68
N TYR A 163 6.23 24.02 15.70
CA TYR A 163 5.82 24.86 14.58
C TYR A 163 4.92 24.07 13.63
N ALA A 164 5.27 22.81 13.31
CA ALA A 164 4.40 21.89 12.57
C ALA A 164 3.06 21.69 13.29
N GLY A 165 3.08 21.37 14.60
CA GLY A 165 1.85 21.28 15.41
C GLY A 165 1.01 22.56 15.40
N VAL A 166 1.62 23.73 15.55
CA VAL A 166 0.91 25.03 15.48
C VAL A 166 0.33 25.31 14.07
N LYS A 167 0.96 24.82 13.00
CA LYS A 167 0.39 24.88 11.64
C LYS A 167 -0.84 23.99 11.53
N LEU A 168 -0.84 22.79 12.12
CA LEU A 168 -2.05 21.97 12.22
C LEU A 168 -3.13 22.64 13.11
N ASP A 169 -2.75 23.25 14.24
CA ASP A 169 -3.70 23.89 15.18
C ASP A 169 -4.37 25.15 14.60
N THR A 170 -3.61 25.98 13.87
CA THR A 170 -4.14 27.21 13.23
C THR A 170 -5.05 26.95 12.04
N THR A 171 -5.10 25.70 11.57
CA THR A 171 -5.79 25.32 10.33
C THR A 171 -7.08 24.54 10.58
N ALA A 172 -7.28 23.95 11.77
CA ALA A 172 -8.48 23.19 12.14
C ALA A 172 -9.80 24.00 12.28
N ARG A 173 -9.89 25.19 11.66
CA ARG A 173 -11.09 26.06 11.55
C ARG A 173 -10.99 26.89 10.27
N SER A 174 -12.12 27.11 9.59
CA SER A 174 -12.23 27.93 8.37
C SER A 174 -11.69 29.36 8.55
N SER A 175 -10.41 29.53 8.22
CA SER A 175 -9.62 30.73 8.44
C SER A 175 -9.16 31.42 7.14
N GLY A 176 -9.51 30.84 5.99
CA GLY A 176 -9.00 31.25 4.67
C GLY A 176 -7.60 30.69 4.33
N SER A 177 -7.05 29.83 5.19
CA SER A 177 -5.82 29.06 4.94
C SER A 177 -6.02 27.98 3.88
N GLU A 178 -4.94 27.58 3.20
CA GLU A 178 -4.93 26.44 2.27
C GLU A 178 -5.15 25.11 2.98
N LEU A 179 -4.50 24.94 4.14
CA LEU A 179 -4.78 23.88 5.10
C LEU A 179 -6.03 24.28 5.90
N HIS A 180 -7.00 23.38 6.04
CA HIS A 180 -8.26 23.63 6.75
C HIS A 180 -8.74 22.46 7.64
N GLY A 181 -8.06 21.30 7.60
CA GLY A 181 -8.22 20.24 8.58
C GLY A 181 -9.43 19.31 8.43
N ASN A 182 -10.28 19.47 7.41
CA ASN A 182 -11.21 18.40 7.04
C ASN A 182 -10.42 17.15 6.66
N CYS A 183 -10.99 15.97 6.93
CA CYS A 183 -10.43 14.65 6.67
C CYS A 183 -9.14 14.29 7.44
N ARG A 184 -8.67 15.15 8.37
CA ARG A 184 -7.44 14.92 9.13
C ARG A 184 -7.59 13.76 10.10
N LEU A 185 -6.82 12.69 9.87
CA LEU A 185 -6.72 11.56 10.79
C LEU A 185 -5.91 11.90 12.04
N GLY A 186 -6.35 11.39 13.20
CA GLY A 186 -5.74 11.62 14.51
C GLY A 186 -4.37 10.97 14.66
N TRP A 187 -4.15 9.79 14.05
CA TRP A 187 -2.83 9.15 14.06
C TRP A 187 -1.80 9.97 13.29
N TYR A 188 -2.15 10.49 12.11
CA TYR A 188 -1.29 11.42 11.34
C TYR A 188 -0.90 12.67 12.15
N ASP A 189 -1.86 13.32 12.82
CA ASP A 189 -1.61 14.52 13.64
C ASP A 189 -0.66 14.20 14.82
N HIS A 190 -0.80 13.02 15.43
CA HIS A 190 0.11 12.50 16.44
C HIS A 190 1.52 12.22 15.90
N LEU A 191 1.65 11.54 14.75
CA LEU A 191 2.95 11.23 14.13
C LEU A 191 3.73 12.50 13.77
N LEU A 192 3.07 13.51 13.16
CA LEU A 192 3.75 14.77 12.79
C LEU A 192 4.20 15.58 14.01
N ARG A 193 3.49 15.48 15.15
CA ARG A 193 3.90 16.10 16.42
C ARG A 193 5.01 15.33 17.13
N ASN A 194 5.19 14.04 16.81
CA ASN A 194 6.20 13.15 17.40
C ASN A 194 7.16 12.56 16.34
N PRO A 195 7.78 13.37 15.46
CA PRO A 195 8.41 12.87 14.22
C PRO A 195 9.71 12.07 14.45
N HIS A 196 10.22 12.03 15.68
CA HIS A 196 11.36 11.20 16.10
C HIS A 196 10.94 9.84 16.70
N LYS A 197 9.64 9.61 16.89
CA LYS A 197 9.03 8.34 17.32
C LYS A 197 8.28 7.65 16.19
N ALA A 198 7.72 8.45 15.28
CA ALA A 198 6.95 7.98 14.13
C ALA A 198 7.53 6.76 13.39
N PRO A 199 8.84 6.63 13.10
CA PRO A 199 9.34 5.41 12.43
C PRO A 199 9.15 4.11 13.23
N ALA A 200 9.08 4.15 14.57
CA ALA A 200 8.83 2.95 15.37
C ALA A 200 7.35 2.52 15.34
N GLU A 201 6.44 3.50 15.33
CA GLU A 201 5.00 3.23 15.15
C GLU A 201 4.68 2.83 13.69
N ALA A 202 5.49 3.27 12.74
CA ALA A 202 5.41 2.90 11.33
C ALA A 202 5.92 1.46 11.07
N GLU A 203 7.04 1.07 11.67
CA GLU A 203 7.60 -0.28 11.59
C GLU A 203 6.66 -1.32 12.22
N GLU A 204 6.15 -1.04 13.44
CA GLU A 204 5.16 -1.90 14.11
C GLU A 204 3.87 -2.04 13.28
N PHE A 205 3.44 -0.96 12.61
CA PHE A 205 2.21 -0.94 11.81
C PHE A 205 2.34 -1.76 10.51
N THR A 206 3.42 -1.60 9.75
CA THR A 206 3.63 -2.36 8.50
C THR A 206 3.83 -3.84 8.80
N ARG A 207 4.63 -4.18 9.82
CA ARG A 207 4.79 -5.56 10.29
C ARG A 207 3.47 -6.21 10.65
N ARG A 208 2.65 -5.55 11.48
CA ARG A 208 1.37 -6.08 11.94
C ARG A 208 0.31 -6.23 10.84
N LEU A 209 0.40 -5.48 9.74
CA LEU A 209 -0.50 -5.64 8.59
C LEU A 209 -0.17 -6.94 7.85
N HIS A 210 1.09 -7.15 7.49
CA HIS A 210 1.53 -8.35 6.78
C HIS A 210 1.43 -9.62 7.64
N GLU A 211 1.82 -9.56 8.93
CA GLU A 211 1.60 -10.62 9.93
C GLU A 211 0.11 -11.00 10.06
N ALA A 212 -0.81 -10.07 9.76
CA ALA A 212 -2.24 -10.32 9.70
C ALA A 212 -2.66 -10.91 8.34
N ALA A 213 -2.21 -10.37 7.21
CA ALA A 213 -2.53 -10.90 5.88
C ALA A 213 -2.14 -12.39 5.72
N ILE A 214 -0.99 -12.80 6.25
CA ILE A 214 -0.52 -14.20 6.29
C ILE A 214 -1.48 -15.17 7.05
N ASP A 215 -2.34 -14.69 7.95
CA ASP A 215 -3.32 -15.54 8.65
C ASP A 215 -4.57 -15.76 7.80
N GLU A 216 -4.48 -16.57 6.74
CA GLU A 216 -5.57 -16.93 5.78
C GLU A 216 -6.99 -16.87 6.39
N ARG A 217 -7.17 -17.52 7.54
CA ARG A 217 -8.48 -17.67 8.20
C ARG A 217 -9.03 -16.40 8.83
N HIS A 218 -8.19 -15.50 9.31
CA HIS A 218 -8.60 -14.33 10.09
C HIS A 218 -8.06 -13.00 9.52
N GLY A 219 -7.24 -13.07 8.47
CA GLY A 219 -6.31 -12.02 8.09
C GLY A 219 -6.99 -10.74 7.65
N LEU A 220 -7.94 -10.83 6.71
CA LEU A 220 -8.78 -9.69 6.33
C LEU A 220 -9.47 -9.04 7.55
N GLY A 221 -9.91 -9.82 8.52
CA GLY A 221 -10.50 -9.31 9.77
C GLY A 221 -9.50 -8.60 10.69
N GLN A 222 -8.26 -9.05 10.73
CA GLN A 222 -7.17 -8.41 11.48
C GLN A 222 -6.65 -7.15 10.76
N VAL A 223 -6.45 -7.20 9.45
CA VAL A 223 -6.11 -6.06 8.58
C VAL A 223 -7.15 -4.95 8.69
N LEU A 224 -8.45 -5.28 8.60
CA LEU A 224 -9.54 -4.32 8.80
C LEU A 224 -9.50 -3.70 10.21
N ALA A 225 -9.30 -4.50 11.27
CA ALA A 225 -9.21 -3.99 12.64
C ALA A 225 -7.99 -3.06 12.86
N ILE A 226 -6.85 -3.32 12.21
CA ILE A 226 -5.67 -2.45 12.21
C ILE A 226 -5.96 -1.15 11.47
N ALA A 227 -6.58 -1.22 10.28
CA ALA A 227 -7.00 -0.04 9.52
C ALA A 227 -7.99 0.84 10.30
N ALA A 228 -8.97 0.23 10.99
CA ALA A 228 -9.94 0.93 11.83
C ALA A 228 -9.28 1.75 12.95
N GLU A 229 -8.24 1.19 13.61
CA GLU A 229 -7.45 1.87 14.65
C GLU A 229 -6.82 3.18 14.11
N LYS A 230 -6.40 3.20 12.85
CA LYS A 230 -5.70 4.34 12.24
C LYS A 230 -6.63 5.33 11.50
N LEU A 231 -7.86 4.93 11.20
CA LEU A 231 -8.89 5.76 10.56
C LEU A 231 -9.77 6.55 11.56
N ASP A 232 -9.41 6.57 12.84
CA ASP A 232 -10.22 7.12 13.94
C ASP A 232 -11.64 6.49 14.01
N LEU A 233 -11.72 5.16 13.87
CA LEU A 233 -12.94 4.40 14.09
C LEU A 233 -12.96 3.81 15.51
N ASP A 234 -14.11 3.31 15.96
CA ASP A 234 -14.19 2.62 17.25
C ASP A 234 -13.35 1.33 17.22
N LYS A 235 -12.63 1.04 18.31
CA LYS A 235 -11.83 -0.19 18.39
C LYS A 235 -12.75 -1.42 18.36
N ARG A 236 -12.46 -2.33 17.43
CA ARG A 236 -13.14 -3.62 17.27
C ARG A 236 -12.22 -4.80 17.59
N GLU A 237 -12.84 -5.95 17.79
CA GLU A 237 -12.17 -7.24 17.88
C GLU A 237 -12.51 -8.02 16.60
N ALA A 238 -11.55 -8.77 16.04
CA ALA A 238 -11.77 -9.54 14.82
C ALA A 238 -12.95 -10.51 14.99
N ARG A 239 -13.80 -10.66 13.97
CA ARG A 239 -15.00 -11.48 14.06
C ARG A 239 -14.63 -12.97 14.17
N CYS A 240 -14.92 -13.57 15.31
CA CYS A 240 -14.94 -15.03 15.44
C CYS A 240 -16.23 -15.58 14.81
N PHE A 241 -16.10 -16.52 13.88
CA PHE A 241 -17.19 -17.29 13.29
C PHE A 241 -16.96 -18.80 13.53
N VAL A 242 -17.98 -19.62 13.25
CA VAL A 242 -17.92 -21.08 13.45
C VAL A 242 -17.51 -21.74 12.15
N GLU A 243 -16.57 -22.69 12.24
CA GLU A 243 -16.13 -23.51 11.13
C GLU A 243 -17.30 -24.24 10.46
N VAL A 244 -17.45 -24.06 9.15
CA VAL A 244 -18.53 -24.71 8.39
C VAL A 244 -18.20 -26.17 8.09
N THR A 245 -19.23 -27.02 8.08
CA THR A 245 -19.10 -28.50 8.00
C THR A 245 -19.93 -29.13 6.88
N SER A 246 -20.59 -28.31 6.04
CA SER A 246 -21.20 -28.75 4.78
C SER A 246 -21.27 -27.60 3.75
N PRO A 247 -21.44 -27.88 2.45
CA PRO A 247 -21.63 -26.86 1.42
C PRO A 247 -22.87 -25.98 1.64
N GLU A 248 -23.93 -26.53 2.23
CA GLU A 248 -25.13 -25.77 2.58
C GLU A 248 -24.87 -24.79 3.74
N GLN A 249 -23.97 -25.12 4.67
CA GLN A 249 -23.55 -24.20 5.73
C GLN A 249 -22.68 -23.07 5.17
N ALA A 250 -21.78 -23.38 4.22
CA ALA A 250 -21.01 -22.37 3.50
C ALA A 250 -21.91 -21.36 2.76
N LEU A 251 -22.89 -21.86 2.00
CA LEU A 251 -23.88 -21.01 1.32
C LEU A 251 -24.75 -20.20 2.28
N GLU A 252 -25.09 -20.74 3.45
CA GLU A 252 -25.83 -20.02 4.50
C GLU A 252 -25.01 -18.89 5.13
N VAL A 253 -23.70 -19.10 5.34
CA VAL A 253 -22.77 -18.05 5.80
C VAL A 253 -22.64 -16.94 4.75
N VAL A 254 -22.45 -17.27 3.47
CA VAL A 254 -22.44 -16.28 2.36
C VAL A 254 -23.77 -15.50 2.30
N ARG A 255 -24.91 -16.19 2.44
CA ARG A 255 -26.24 -15.57 2.49
C ARG A 255 -26.40 -14.60 3.66
N GLN A 256 -25.85 -14.94 4.83
CA GLN A 256 -25.92 -14.10 6.03
C GLN A 256 -24.96 -12.91 5.94
N ALA A 257 -23.73 -13.12 5.48
CA ALA A 257 -22.73 -12.08 5.22
C ALA A 257 -23.25 -10.98 4.27
N LEU A 258 -23.90 -11.37 3.17
CA LEU A 258 -24.57 -10.44 2.24
C LEU A 258 -25.61 -9.56 2.95
N ILE A 259 -26.44 -10.13 3.83
CA ILE A 259 -27.50 -9.40 4.53
C ILE A 259 -26.93 -8.45 5.56
N ASP A 260 -25.98 -8.91 6.38
CA ASP A 260 -25.36 -8.08 7.41
C ASP A 260 -24.53 -6.93 6.80
N CYS A 261 -23.87 -7.19 5.66
CA CYS A 261 -23.20 -6.18 4.84
C CYS A 261 -24.18 -5.10 4.36
N GLN A 262 -25.35 -5.48 3.84
CA GLN A 262 -26.36 -4.53 3.38
C GLN A 262 -27.01 -3.74 4.51
N LEU A 263 -27.26 -4.37 5.67
CA LEU A 263 -27.77 -3.68 6.85
C LEU A 263 -26.79 -2.61 7.36
N ALA A 264 -25.51 -2.97 7.50
CA ALA A 264 -24.45 -2.04 7.90
C ALA A 264 -24.23 -0.91 6.89
N TYR A 265 -24.27 -1.20 5.58
CA TYR A 265 -24.24 -0.16 4.54
C TYR A 265 -25.44 0.80 4.61
N CYS A 266 -26.65 0.30 4.93
CA CYS A 266 -27.83 1.16 5.11
C CYS A 266 -27.70 2.06 6.34
N GLU A 267 -27.12 1.56 7.43
CA GLU A 267 -26.80 2.34 8.63
C GLU A 267 -25.73 3.40 8.34
N ALA A 268 -24.70 3.07 7.56
CA ALA A 268 -23.65 4.00 7.11
C ALA A 268 -24.18 5.26 6.41
N LEU A 269 -25.24 5.10 5.61
CA LEU A 269 -25.91 6.19 4.90
C LEU A 269 -26.94 6.96 5.74
N ALA A 270 -27.41 6.41 6.86
CA ALA A 270 -28.54 6.95 7.63
C ALA A 270 -28.37 8.40 8.15
N PRO A 271 -27.17 8.92 8.46
CA PRO A 271 -26.98 10.34 8.84
C PRO A 271 -27.14 11.36 7.70
N LEU A 272 -27.25 10.91 6.44
CA LEU A 272 -27.38 11.77 5.26
C LEU A 272 -28.82 11.85 4.76
N GLN A 273 -29.22 13.02 4.25
CA GLN A 273 -30.50 13.15 3.57
C GLN A 273 -30.47 12.45 2.22
N ARG A 274 -31.62 11.97 1.72
CA ARG A 274 -31.72 11.30 0.41
C ARG A 274 -31.12 12.11 -0.74
N GLN A 275 -31.21 13.44 -0.70
CA GLN A 275 -30.59 14.34 -1.69
C GLN A 275 -29.06 14.36 -1.59
N GLU A 276 -28.51 14.22 -0.39
CA GLU A 276 -27.06 14.21 -0.12
C GLU A 276 -26.42 12.86 -0.47
N ILE A 277 -27.15 11.76 -0.27
CA ILE A 277 -26.78 10.43 -0.78
C ILE A 277 -26.74 10.43 -2.32
N GLN A 278 -27.74 11.07 -2.96
CA GLN A 278 -27.76 11.26 -4.42
C GLN A 278 -26.64 12.20 -4.90
N GLU A 279 -26.33 13.25 -4.14
CA GLU A 279 -25.21 14.17 -4.43
C GLU A 279 -23.87 13.43 -4.41
N LEU A 280 -23.59 12.64 -3.37
CA LEU A 280 -22.38 11.79 -3.32
C LEU A 280 -22.35 10.79 -4.47
N ALA A 281 -23.37 9.94 -4.63
CA ALA A 281 -23.39 8.88 -5.65
C ALA A 281 -23.27 9.41 -7.10
N GLN A 282 -23.68 10.65 -7.38
CA GLN A 282 -23.53 11.28 -8.69
C GLN A 282 -22.19 12.00 -8.88
N ASN A 283 -21.64 12.62 -7.83
CA ASN A 283 -20.51 13.56 -7.97
C ASN A 283 -19.17 13.01 -7.49
N LEU A 284 -19.15 11.94 -6.68
CA LEU A 284 -17.94 11.42 -6.06
C LEU A 284 -16.87 11.01 -7.08
N TYR A 285 -17.22 10.14 -8.04
CA TYR A 285 -16.31 9.80 -9.15
C TYR A 285 -15.91 11.04 -9.99
N PRO A 286 -16.83 11.79 -10.62
CA PRO A 286 -16.41 12.86 -11.54
C PRO A 286 -15.62 13.99 -10.88
N VAL A 287 -15.95 14.40 -9.65
CA VAL A 287 -15.25 15.51 -8.96
C VAL A 287 -13.90 15.07 -8.40
N MET A 288 -13.79 13.86 -7.83
CA MET A 288 -12.52 13.39 -7.26
C MET A 288 -11.56 12.84 -8.32
N THR A 289 -12.06 12.28 -9.44
CA THR A 289 -11.23 11.51 -10.39
C THR A 289 -11.25 12.03 -11.83
N SER A 290 -12.37 11.94 -12.54
CA SER A 290 -12.34 12.00 -14.01
C SER A 290 -12.34 13.42 -14.58
N GLN A 291 -12.75 14.43 -13.80
CA GLN A 291 -12.44 15.84 -14.08
C GLN A 291 -10.99 16.21 -13.71
N ASN A 292 -10.31 15.40 -12.90
CA ASN A 292 -8.98 15.73 -12.41
C ASN A 292 -7.87 15.44 -13.45
N LYS A 293 -6.88 16.33 -13.51
CA LYS A 293 -5.78 16.35 -14.47
C LYS A 293 -4.39 16.28 -13.84
N VAL A 294 -4.27 16.42 -12.52
CA VAL A 294 -3.00 16.42 -11.77
C VAL A 294 -3.17 15.69 -10.43
N GLY A 295 -2.16 14.98 -9.94
CA GLY A 295 -2.31 14.15 -8.74
C GLY A 295 -2.55 14.93 -7.43
N HIS A 296 -2.20 16.21 -7.36
CA HIS A 296 -2.06 16.96 -6.09
C HIS A 296 -3.30 17.76 -5.63
N THR A 297 -4.32 17.96 -6.46
CA THR A 297 -5.48 18.84 -6.17
C THR A 297 -6.64 18.53 -7.12
N LEU A 298 -7.81 19.18 -6.96
CA LEU A 298 -8.98 18.98 -7.83
C LEU A 298 -9.32 20.21 -8.67
N GLN A 299 -9.95 19.98 -9.84
CA GLN A 299 -10.46 21.06 -10.71
C GLN A 299 -11.53 21.91 -10.01
N SER A 300 -12.45 21.29 -9.25
CA SER A 300 -13.44 22.00 -8.44
C SER A 300 -13.17 21.82 -6.94
N ARG A 301 -12.27 22.64 -6.40
CA ARG A 301 -11.95 22.68 -4.96
C ARG A 301 -13.15 23.03 -4.07
N GLY A 302 -14.18 23.68 -4.63
CA GLY A 302 -15.45 23.92 -3.94
C GLY A 302 -16.28 22.64 -3.81
N SER A 303 -16.48 21.92 -4.91
CA SER A 303 -17.21 20.65 -4.94
C SER A 303 -16.50 19.58 -4.12
N GLY A 304 -15.17 19.47 -4.22
CA GLY A 304 -14.39 18.50 -3.44
C GLY A 304 -14.58 18.65 -1.93
N ARG A 305 -14.54 19.90 -1.41
CA ARG A 305 -14.80 20.18 0.02
C ARG A 305 -16.22 19.80 0.41
N ARG A 306 -17.24 20.15 -0.39
CA ARG A 306 -18.63 19.75 -0.16
C ARG A 306 -18.80 18.23 -0.08
N LEU A 307 -18.09 17.46 -0.91
CA LEU A 307 -18.10 15.99 -0.83
C LEU A 307 -17.38 15.49 0.43
N CYS A 308 -16.28 16.12 0.85
CA CYS A 308 -15.61 15.81 2.11
C CYS A 308 -16.49 16.09 3.33
N ASP A 309 -17.18 17.24 3.38
CA ASP A 309 -18.16 17.59 4.42
C ASP A 309 -19.32 16.55 4.53
N LEU A 310 -19.59 15.82 3.43
CA LEU A 310 -20.58 14.74 3.39
C LEU A 310 -19.98 13.37 3.77
N MET A 311 -18.73 13.08 3.40
CA MET A 311 -18.00 11.88 3.83
C MET A 311 -17.74 11.88 5.35
N GLU A 312 -17.38 13.03 5.93
CA GLU A 312 -17.21 13.22 7.38
C GLU A 312 -18.52 13.02 8.17
N ARG A 313 -19.68 13.08 7.48
CA ARG A 313 -21.01 12.91 8.06
C ARG A 313 -21.58 11.49 7.91
N LEU A 314 -20.98 10.61 7.10
CA LEU A 314 -21.37 9.20 7.05
C LEU A 314 -21.10 8.54 8.40
N ASP A 315 -21.85 7.49 8.74
CA ASP A 315 -21.43 6.61 9.82
C ASP A 315 -20.31 5.70 9.28
N ARG A 316 -19.06 6.14 9.49
CA ARG A 316 -17.85 5.43 9.05
C ARG A 316 -17.63 4.12 9.81
N ASN A 317 -18.15 4.01 11.04
CA ASN A 317 -18.13 2.76 11.81
C ASN A 317 -19.05 1.72 11.16
N ALA A 318 -20.25 2.11 10.75
CA ALA A 318 -21.18 1.23 10.04
C ALA A 318 -20.68 0.90 8.62
N MET A 319 -20.04 1.85 7.93
CA MET A 319 -19.41 1.58 6.62
C MET A 319 -18.32 0.51 6.72
N HIS A 320 -17.46 0.60 7.74
CA HIS A 320 -16.44 -0.41 8.00
C HIS A 320 -17.06 -1.74 8.48
N ALA A 321 -18.12 -1.69 9.29
CA ALA A 321 -18.88 -2.87 9.71
C ALA A 321 -19.48 -3.69 8.54
N ALA A 322 -19.72 -3.04 7.39
CA ALA A 322 -20.18 -3.69 6.17
C ALA A 322 -19.06 -4.48 5.49
N ALA A 323 -17.81 -4.01 5.52
CA ALA A 323 -16.64 -4.78 5.08
C ALA A 323 -16.38 -5.97 6.02
N GLU A 324 -16.40 -5.74 7.33
CA GLU A 324 -16.28 -6.80 8.35
C GLU A 324 -17.33 -7.91 8.21
N ALA A 325 -18.50 -7.61 7.62
CA ALA A 325 -19.55 -8.60 7.40
C ALA A 325 -19.19 -9.65 6.34
N LEU A 326 -18.22 -9.37 5.47
CA LEU A 326 -17.77 -10.29 4.43
C LEU A 326 -16.59 -11.18 4.87
N VAL A 327 -15.91 -10.84 5.98
CA VAL A 327 -14.76 -11.61 6.50
C VAL A 327 -15.03 -13.12 6.67
N PRO A 328 -16.21 -13.60 7.12
CA PRO A 328 -16.46 -15.04 7.21
C PRO A 328 -16.42 -15.80 5.87
N ILE A 329 -16.46 -15.10 4.73
CA ILE A 329 -16.36 -15.70 3.39
C ILE A 329 -14.92 -16.11 3.08
N THR A 330 -13.92 -15.48 3.70
CA THR A 330 -12.49 -15.79 3.49
C THR A 330 -11.98 -16.93 4.38
N ASP A 331 -12.83 -17.72 5.05
CA ASP A 331 -12.37 -18.93 5.75
C ASP A 331 -11.98 -19.99 4.71
N PRO A 332 -10.73 -20.50 4.67
CA PRO A 332 -10.33 -21.58 3.76
C PRO A 332 -11.23 -22.82 3.86
N LYS A 333 -11.81 -23.09 5.06
CA LYS A 333 -12.79 -24.17 5.23
C LYS A 333 -14.14 -23.86 4.58
N LEU A 334 -14.55 -22.58 4.49
CA LEU A 334 -15.75 -22.20 3.75
C LEU A 334 -15.53 -22.36 2.25
N LEU A 335 -14.39 -21.90 1.74
CA LEU A 335 -14.02 -21.98 0.33
C LEU A 335 -13.90 -23.45 -0.14
N GLU A 336 -13.27 -24.32 0.65
CA GLU A 336 -13.25 -25.78 0.42
C GLU A 336 -14.67 -26.37 0.36
N GLN A 337 -15.57 -25.96 1.26
CA GLN A 337 -16.96 -26.42 1.24
C GLN A 337 -17.73 -25.90 0.01
N LEU A 338 -17.45 -24.69 -0.50
CA LEU A 338 -18.03 -24.21 -1.76
C LEU A 338 -17.50 -25.02 -2.96
N LYS A 339 -16.19 -25.28 -3.05
CA LYS A 339 -15.56 -26.01 -4.16
C LYS A 339 -16.07 -27.47 -4.29
N SER A 340 -16.64 -28.01 -3.22
CA SER A 340 -17.29 -29.33 -3.14
C SER A 340 -18.80 -29.35 -3.42
N LEU A 341 -19.41 -28.24 -3.84
CA LEU A 341 -20.81 -28.20 -4.29
C LEU A 341 -21.04 -29.18 -5.48
N PRO A 342 -22.16 -29.94 -5.48
CA PRO A 342 -22.42 -30.95 -6.51
C PRO A 342 -22.85 -30.32 -7.84
N THR A 343 -22.33 -30.83 -8.95
CA THR A 343 -22.69 -30.38 -10.31
C THR A 343 -24.12 -30.79 -10.70
N GLU A 344 -24.67 -30.20 -11.76
CA GLU A 344 -26.04 -30.47 -12.24
C GLU A 344 -26.27 -31.98 -12.50
N ASP A 345 -25.30 -32.69 -13.10
CA ASP A 345 -25.30 -34.15 -13.28
C ASP A 345 -25.36 -34.94 -11.96
N GLN A 346 -24.68 -34.47 -10.90
CA GLN A 346 -24.67 -35.12 -9.60
C GLN A 346 -25.97 -34.88 -8.82
N ILE A 347 -26.66 -33.76 -9.08
CA ILE A 347 -27.99 -33.46 -8.55
C ILE A 347 -29.03 -34.30 -9.29
N ALA A 348 -28.99 -34.32 -10.62
CA ALA A 348 -29.86 -35.14 -11.47
C ALA A 348 -29.71 -36.64 -11.15
N GLY A 349 -28.48 -37.14 -11.05
CA GLY A 349 -28.19 -38.53 -10.70
C GLY A 349 -28.69 -38.96 -9.31
N LYS A 350 -28.79 -38.03 -8.34
CA LYS A 350 -29.41 -38.30 -7.03
C LYS A 350 -30.94 -38.41 -7.11
N LEU A 351 -31.58 -37.56 -7.91
CA LEU A 351 -33.02 -37.63 -8.16
C LEU A 351 -33.39 -38.90 -8.94
N ASP A 352 -32.59 -39.23 -9.96
CA ASP A 352 -32.79 -40.43 -10.78
C ASP A 352 -32.48 -41.72 -10.00
N ALA A 353 -31.72 -41.64 -8.89
CA ALA A 353 -31.57 -42.74 -7.93
C ALA A 353 -32.77 -42.87 -6.98
N SER A 354 -33.21 -41.78 -6.34
CA SER A 354 -34.34 -41.83 -5.38
C SER A 354 -35.67 -42.20 -6.06
N ALA A 355 -35.86 -41.84 -7.33
CA ALA A 355 -37.01 -42.24 -8.13
C ALA A 355 -37.09 -43.75 -8.42
N LYS A 356 -36.01 -44.53 -8.21
CA LYS A 356 -35.98 -45.99 -8.49
C LYS A 356 -36.30 -46.87 -7.29
N ASP A 357 -36.35 -46.32 -6.07
CA ASP A 357 -36.75 -47.05 -4.85
C ASP A 357 -38.27 -46.99 -4.57
N ALA A 358 -39.04 -46.23 -5.36
CA ALA A 358 -40.48 -46.10 -5.23
C ALA A 358 -41.23 -47.10 -6.15
N ALA A 359 -41.50 -48.30 -5.65
CA ALA A 359 -42.40 -49.25 -6.31
C ALA A 359 -43.88 -48.86 -6.09
N PRO A 360 -44.76 -48.97 -7.11
CA PRO A 360 -46.18 -48.67 -6.95
C PRO A 360 -46.94 -49.82 -6.28
N GLU A 361 -47.81 -49.50 -5.32
CA GLU A 361 -48.96 -50.33 -4.98
C GLU A 361 -50.19 -49.81 -5.76
N GLU A 362 -50.96 -50.72 -6.36
CA GLU A 362 -52.22 -50.42 -7.03
C GLU A 362 -53.37 -50.50 -6.00
N ASP A 363 -54.23 -49.48 -5.92
CA ASP A 363 -55.65 -49.69 -5.58
C ASP A 363 -56.55 -48.52 -6.07
N ASP A 364 -57.87 -48.74 -6.06
CA ASP A 364 -58.83 -48.06 -6.96
C ASP A 364 -59.63 -46.86 -6.37
N ALA A 365 -60.06 -45.98 -7.28
CA ALA A 365 -61.18 -45.03 -7.24
C ALA A 365 -61.45 -44.09 -6.03
N SER A 366 -61.30 -42.78 -6.27
CA SER A 366 -62.44 -41.83 -6.15
C SER A 366 -62.14 -40.46 -6.81
N GLU A 367 -63.11 -39.90 -7.56
CA GLU A 367 -63.12 -38.48 -7.94
C GLU A 367 -63.61 -37.61 -6.77
N ASP A 368 -62.92 -36.50 -6.44
CA ASP A 368 -63.56 -35.28 -5.93
C ASP A 368 -62.61 -34.06 -5.99
N ASP A 369 -63.17 -32.85 -5.92
CA ASP A 369 -62.57 -31.57 -6.35
C ASP A 369 -62.08 -30.67 -5.19
N VAL A 370 -60.77 -30.36 -5.14
CA VAL A 370 -60.20 -29.21 -4.39
C VAL A 370 -58.99 -28.62 -5.14
N SER A 371 -58.93 -27.30 -5.24
CA SER A 371 -57.82 -26.53 -5.80
C SER A 371 -56.82 -26.02 -4.75
N GLU A 372 -55.53 -26.27 -4.95
CA GLU A 372 -54.43 -25.41 -4.48
C GLU A 372 -53.24 -25.60 -5.45
N ASP A 373 -52.62 -24.50 -5.89
CA ASP A 373 -51.53 -24.49 -6.88
C ASP A 373 -50.25 -23.95 -6.19
N ASP A 374 -49.53 -24.85 -5.53
CA ASP A 374 -48.37 -24.55 -4.69
C ASP A 374 -47.06 -24.64 -5.49
N GLY A 375 -46.86 -23.64 -6.35
CA GLY A 375 -45.71 -23.50 -7.27
C GLY A 375 -44.33 -23.70 -6.62
N SER A 376 -43.92 -24.97 -6.51
CA SER A 376 -42.66 -25.43 -5.95
C SER A 376 -42.15 -26.65 -6.75
N GLY A 377 -41.67 -26.37 -7.96
CA GLY A 377 -41.08 -27.35 -8.87
C GLY A 377 -40.00 -26.66 -9.70
N GLY A 378 -38.90 -27.36 -9.97
CA GLY A 378 -37.69 -26.74 -10.51
C GLY A 378 -37.90 -25.99 -11.81
N GLU A 379 -37.53 -24.70 -11.82
CA GLU A 379 -37.21 -24.01 -13.06
C GLU A 379 -35.98 -24.68 -13.68
N SER A 380 -36.05 -24.93 -14.99
CA SER A 380 -35.05 -25.64 -15.78
C SER A 380 -33.72 -24.87 -15.91
N ASN A 381 -32.76 -25.44 -16.64
CA ASN A 381 -31.58 -24.78 -17.19
C ASN A 381 -32.00 -23.61 -18.11
N ASP A 382 -32.37 -22.48 -17.49
CA ASP A 382 -32.95 -21.29 -18.10
C ASP A 382 -31.86 -20.25 -18.34
N SER A 383 -31.65 -19.90 -19.61
CA SER A 383 -30.49 -19.13 -20.06
C SER A 383 -30.41 -17.74 -19.41
N MET A 384 -29.62 -17.61 -18.34
CA MET A 384 -29.60 -16.41 -17.51
C MET A 384 -29.07 -15.19 -18.29
N PRO A 385 -29.85 -14.08 -18.42
CA PRO A 385 -29.41 -12.91 -19.15
C PRO A 385 -28.12 -12.30 -18.58
N GLY A 386 -27.01 -12.52 -19.29
CA GLY A 386 -25.68 -12.04 -18.89
C GLY A 386 -24.64 -13.15 -18.74
N VAL A 387 -25.06 -14.40 -18.52
CA VAL A 387 -24.15 -15.55 -18.46
C VAL A 387 -24.10 -16.24 -19.83
N THR A 388 -22.97 -16.86 -20.16
CA THR A 388 -22.86 -17.89 -21.21
C THR A 388 -22.05 -19.03 -20.62
N GLY A 389 -22.56 -20.26 -20.70
CA GLY A 389 -22.01 -21.43 -19.99
C GLY A 389 -23.02 -22.05 -19.02
N THR A 390 -22.56 -22.78 -18.02
CA THR A 390 -23.35 -23.60 -17.09
C THR A 390 -23.64 -22.86 -15.78
N ILE A 391 -24.92 -22.83 -15.36
CA ILE A 391 -25.34 -22.38 -14.02
C ILE A 391 -25.90 -23.59 -13.27
N VAL A 392 -25.18 -24.07 -12.26
CA VAL A 392 -25.60 -25.21 -11.43
C VAL A 392 -26.77 -24.84 -10.51
N ARG A 393 -26.83 -23.59 -9.99
CA ARG A 393 -27.88 -23.18 -9.05
C ARG A 393 -28.08 -21.66 -8.97
N ARG A 394 -29.32 -21.25 -8.68
CA ARG A 394 -29.67 -19.87 -8.31
C ARG A 394 -30.42 -19.86 -6.97
N ILE A 395 -30.09 -18.92 -6.09
CA ILE A 395 -30.73 -18.72 -4.79
C ILE A 395 -31.15 -17.25 -4.68
N ASN A 396 -32.45 -16.97 -4.64
CA ASN A 396 -32.95 -15.60 -4.48
C ASN A 396 -32.94 -15.20 -3.00
N THR A 397 -32.34 -14.05 -2.65
CA THR A 397 -32.33 -13.49 -1.29
C THR A 397 -32.95 -12.09 -1.27
N PRO A 398 -33.32 -11.54 -0.09
CA PRO A 398 -33.79 -10.15 0.02
C PRO A 398 -32.78 -9.09 -0.48
N GLY A 399 -31.49 -9.42 -0.46
CA GLY A 399 -30.41 -8.52 -0.91
C GLY A 399 -29.99 -8.69 -2.38
N GLY A 400 -30.63 -9.60 -3.12
CA GLY A 400 -30.25 -10.00 -4.47
C GLY A 400 -30.07 -11.52 -4.58
N ALA A 401 -29.92 -12.02 -5.80
CA ALA A 401 -29.66 -13.43 -6.05
C ALA A 401 -28.17 -13.78 -5.82
N ILE A 402 -27.94 -14.98 -5.30
CA ILE A 402 -26.69 -15.73 -5.40
C ILE A 402 -26.81 -16.62 -6.64
N VAL A 403 -25.79 -16.63 -7.47
CA VAL A 403 -25.68 -17.48 -8.67
C VAL A 403 -24.45 -18.37 -8.50
N ILE A 404 -24.61 -19.66 -8.79
CA ILE A 404 -23.54 -20.66 -8.70
C ILE A 404 -23.26 -21.19 -10.11
N GLY A 405 -22.00 -21.08 -10.50
CA GLY A 405 -21.47 -21.35 -11.83
C GLY A 405 -21.28 -22.83 -12.16
N GLY A 406 -20.28 -23.11 -13.00
CA GLY A 406 -20.01 -24.42 -13.60
C GLY A 406 -18.82 -25.11 -12.96
N LYS A 407 -18.20 -26.01 -13.74
CA LYS A 407 -16.80 -26.45 -13.62
C LYS A 407 -16.16 -26.46 -15.03
N GLU A 408 -16.63 -25.54 -15.86
CA GLU A 408 -16.53 -25.49 -17.31
C GLU A 408 -16.62 -24.00 -17.71
N GLN A 409 -15.79 -23.55 -18.64
CA GLN A 409 -15.69 -22.13 -19.06
C GLN A 409 -17.05 -21.43 -19.21
N ASN A 410 -17.27 -20.46 -18.34
CA ASN A 410 -18.36 -19.52 -18.31
C ASN A 410 -17.93 -18.15 -18.88
N THR A 411 -18.85 -17.19 -18.86
CA THR A 411 -18.60 -15.79 -19.21
C THR A 411 -19.65 -14.92 -18.55
N TYR A 412 -19.24 -14.13 -17.57
CA TYR A 412 -20.12 -13.33 -16.74
C TYR A 412 -20.18 -11.88 -17.20
N ARG A 413 -21.34 -11.43 -17.70
CA ARG A 413 -21.59 -10.01 -18.02
C ARG A 413 -22.38 -9.37 -16.89
N LEU A 414 -21.69 -9.10 -15.78
CA LEU A 414 -22.24 -8.79 -14.46
C LEU A 414 -23.19 -7.58 -14.40
N ASP A 415 -23.10 -6.66 -15.37
CA ASP A 415 -24.04 -5.53 -15.53
C ASP A 415 -25.41 -5.94 -16.12
N LYS A 416 -25.44 -7.01 -16.93
CA LYS A 416 -26.68 -7.60 -17.46
C LYS A 416 -27.44 -8.42 -16.41
N MET A 417 -26.80 -8.67 -15.26
CA MET A 417 -27.30 -9.39 -14.11
C MET A 417 -27.60 -8.45 -12.91
N PRO A 418 -28.38 -7.34 -13.07
CA PRO A 418 -28.50 -6.29 -12.05
C PRO A 418 -29.26 -6.72 -10.77
N GLY A 419 -29.89 -7.90 -10.78
CA GLY A 419 -30.52 -8.52 -9.61
C GLY A 419 -29.64 -9.56 -8.90
N VAL A 420 -28.43 -9.83 -9.40
CA VAL A 420 -27.44 -10.74 -8.79
C VAL A 420 -26.48 -9.91 -7.94
N ALA A 421 -26.28 -10.34 -6.70
CA ALA A 421 -25.39 -9.70 -5.72
C ALA A 421 -24.21 -10.62 -5.31
N VAL A 422 -24.27 -11.92 -5.62
CA VAL A 422 -23.15 -12.86 -5.44
C VAL A 422 -23.05 -13.76 -6.67
N VAL A 423 -21.84 -13.94 -7.19
CA VAL A 423 -21.46 -15.05 -8.07
C VAL A 423 -20.47 -15.94 -7.32
N ILE A 424 -20.63 -17.25 -7.45
CA ILE A 424 -19.71 -18.27 -6.97
C ILE A 424 -19.49 -19.23 -8.16
N ASP A 425 -18.39 -19.16 -8.88
CA ASP A 425 -18.07 -20.26 -9.81
C ASP A 425 -17.46 -21.42 -9.04
N LEU A 426 -17.41 -22.61 -9.66
CA LEU A 426 -16.72 -23.78 -9.13
C LEU A 426 -15.53 -24.20 -10.02
N GLY A 427 -15.25 -23.45 -11.09
CA GLY A 427 -14.00 -23.42 -11.85
C GLY A 427 -14.19 -23.34 -13.37
N GLY A 428 -13.22 -22.76 -14.08
CA GLY A 428 -13.21 -22.57 -15.53
C GLY A 428 -11.99 -21.78 -16.01
N GLU A 429 -11.80 -21.64 -17.33
CA GLU A 429 -10.97 -20.55 -17.86
C GLU A 429 -11.92 -19.37 -18.15
N ASP A 430 -12.26 -18.59 -17.13
CA ASP A 430 -13.46 -17.76 -17.12
C ASP A 430 -13.28 -16.31 -17.57
N VAL A 431 -14.39 -15.62 -17.83
CA VAL A 431 -14.35 -14.26 -18.38
C VAL A 431 -15.38 -13.32 -17.75
N TYR A 432 -14.96 -12.65 -16.69
CA TYR A 432 -15.74 -11.64 -15.97
C TYR A 432 -15.69 -10.27 -16.64
N TYR A 433 -16.80 -9.84 -17.24
CA TYR A 433 -17.00 -8.49 -17.76
C TYR A 433 -17.75 -7.59 -16.76
N GLU A 434 -17.14 -6.44 -16.48
CA GLU A 434 -17.70 -5.33 -15.71
C GLU A 434 -17.99 -5.68 -14.24
N GLY A 435 -19.18 -5.38 -13.70
CA GLY A 435 -19.54 -5.71 -12.32
C GLY A 435 -19.43 -4.55 -11.33
N ILE A 436 -20.26 -3.52 -11.51
CA ILE A 436 -20.32 -2.41 -10.54
C ILE A 436 -21.35 -2.60 -9.41
N VAL A 437 -21.05 -1.97 -8.28
CA VAL A 437 -22.00 -1.60 -7.23
C VAL A 437 -22.82 -0.35 -7.60
N SER A 438 -23.96 -0.15 -6.95
CA SER A 438 -24.81 1.05 -7.08
C SER A 438 -25.81 1.17 -5.92
N LEU A 439 -26.53 2.29 -5.81
CA LEU A 439 -27.68 2.43 -4.88
C LEU A 439 -28.85 1.45 -5.11
N ARG A 440 -28.77 0.54 -6.10
CA ARG A 440 -29.70 -0.59 -6.32
C ARG A 440 -29.08 -1.97 -6.12
N ARG A 441 -27.75 -2.08 -6.28
CA ARG A 441 -26.92 -3.25 -5.96
C ARG A 441 -25.81 -2.74 -5.03
N PRO A 442 -26.10 -2.50 -3.74
CA PRO A 442 -25.15 -1.85 -2.85
C PRO A 442 -23.98 -2.76 -2.46
N VAL A 443 -24.13 -4.07 -2.67
CA VAL A 443 -23.11 -5.10 -2.45
C VAL A 443 -22.97 -5.95 -3.71
N LEU A 444 -21.74 -6.26 -4.10
CA LEU A 444 -21.42 -7.29 -5.08
C LEU A 444 -20.27 -8.15 -4.52
N ILE A 445 -20.40 -9.47 -4.62
CA ILE A 445 -19.39 -10.44 -4.23
C ILE A 445 -19.15 -11.37 -5.41
N LEU A 446 -17.88 -11.59 -5.75
CA LEU A 446 -17.42 -12.59 -6.70
C LEU A 446 -16.50 -13.55 -5.93
N ILE A 447 -16.65 -14.84 -6.20
CA ILE A 447 -15.80 -15.91 -5.68
C ILE A 447 -15.57 -16.83 -6.88
N ASP A 448 -14.37 -16.86 -7.44
CA ASP A 448 -13.94 -18.02 -8.21
C ASP A 448 -13.23 -19.03 -7.31
N LEU A 449 -13.02 -20.24 -7.82
CA LEU A 449 -12.52 -21.38 -7.08
C LEU A 449 -11.50 -22.23 -7.87
N ASP A 450 -11.31 -22.09 -9.19
CA ASP A 450 -10.36 -22.90 -10.00
C ASP A 450 -10.21 -22.39 -11.45
N GLY A 451 -9.04 -21.87 -11.85
CA GLY A 451 -8.62 -21.78 -13.27
C GLY A 451 -8.07 -20.42 -13.71
N ASN A 452 -7.66 -20.33 -14.99
CA ASN A 452 -6.90 -19.20 -15.53
C ASN A 452 -7.81 -18.13 -16.15
N ASP A 453 -7.91 -16.97 -15.49
CA ASP A 453 -9.11 -16.13 -15.57
C ASP A 453 -8.91 -14.72 -16.15
N ALA A 454 -9.99 -14.15 -16.70
CA ALA A 454 -9.94 -12.94 -17.51
C ALA A 454 -10.93 -11.85 -17.06
N TYR A 455 -10.62 -11.22 -15.93
CA TYR A 455 -11.36 -10.08 -15.38
C TYR A 455 -11.17 -8.78 -16.18
N ARG A 456 -12.26 -8.19 -16.71
CA ARG A 456 -12.20 -7.06 -17.66
C ARG A 456 -13.25 -5.98 -17.39
N GLY A 457 -12.83 -4.73 -17.13
CA GLY A 457 -13.74 -3.61 -16.93
C GLY A 457 -13.25 -2.25 -17.48
N ASP A 458 -14.09 -1.62 -18.30
CA ASP A 458 -13.88 -0.29 -18.91
C ASP A 458 -14.46 0.85 -18.04
N ARG A 459 -15.32 0.51 -17.07
CA ARG A 459 -16.07 1.46 -16.21
C ARG A 459 -15.60 1.38 -14.75
N PRO A 460 -15.83 2.44 -13.94
CA PRO A 460 -15.34 2.50 -12.57
C PRO A 460 -16.15 1.71 -11.55
N GLY A 461 -15.44 0.98 -10.68
CA GLY A 461 -15.98 0.17 -9.58
C GLY A 461 -16.07 -1.34 -9.90
N VAL A 462 -15.05 -1.92 -10.52
CA VAL A 462 -14.97 -3.32 -10.99
C VAL A 462 -13.83 -4.10 -10.28
N GLN A 463 -13.79 -5.44 -10.33
CA GLN A 463 -12.69 -6.25 -9.73
C GLN A 463 -12.46 -5.90 -8.24
N GLY A 464 -13.44 -6.22 -7.39
CA GLY A 464 -13.40 -5.89 -5.96
C GLY A 464 -13.46 -4.40 -5.62
N ALA A 465 -13.49 -3.49 -6.61
CA ALA A 465 -13.51 -2.05 -6.39
C ALA A 465 -14.93 -1.48 -6.16
N ALA A 466 -15.03 -0.30 -5.56
CA ALA A 466 -16.30 0.32 -5.19
C ALA A 466 -16.38 1.82 -5.50
N VAL A 467 -17.56 2.27 -5.93
CA VAL A 467 -17.95 3.70 -5.91
C VAL A 467 -19.30 3.81 -5.18
N MET A 468 -19.21 4.07 -3.87
CA MET A 468 -20.33 4.13 -2.92
C MET A 468 -21.16 2.83 -2.80
N GLY A 469 -20.49 1.69 -2.66
CA GLY A 469 -21.03 0.37 -2.32
C GLY A 469 -19.98 -0.49 -1.62
N ILE A 470 -20.25 -1.76 -1.35
CA ILE A 470 -19.26 -2.74 -0.89
C ILE A 470 -19.00 -3.74 -2.00
N SER A 471 -17.73 -4.01 -2.31
CA SER A 471 -17.35 -4.93 -3.39
C SER A 471 -16.26 -5.88 -2.88
N MET A 472 -16.39 -7.15 -3.22
CA MET A 472 -15.42 -8.20 -2.91
C MET A 472 -15.23 -9.08 -4.13
N LEU A 473 -13.97 -9.37 -4.45
CA LEU A 473 -13.54 -10.43 -5.35
C LEU A 473 -12.55 -11.32 -4.57
N LEU A 474 -12.79 -12.62 -4.61
CA LEU A 474 -11.84 -13.65 -4.20
C LEU A 474 -11.58 -14.49 -5.46
N ASP A 475 -10.32 -14.61 -5.88
CA ASP A 475 -9.86 -15.72 -6.71
C ASP A 475 -8.96 -16.64 -5.90
N LEU A 476 -8.81 -17.89 -6.33
CA LEU A 476 -8.32 -18.99 -5.50
C LEU A 476 -7.18 -19.82 -6.10
N ALA A 477 -7.02 -19.86 -7.42
CA ALA A 477 -5.94 -20.57 -8.12
C ALA A 477 -6.00 -20.33 -9.64
N GLY A 478 -5.05 -19.59 -10.21
CA GLY A 478 -5.03 -19.29 -11.65
C GLY A 478 -3.65 -18.96 -12.23
N ASP A 479 -3.63 -18.28 -13.38
CA ASP A 479 -2.55 -17.40 -13.86
C ASP A 479 -3.28 -16.28 -14.62
N ASP A 480 -3.60 -15.20 -13.93
CA ASP A 480 -4.81 -14.42 -14.16
C ASP A 480 -4.56 -13.02 -14.71
N VAL A 481 -5.58 -12.48 -15.40
CA VAL A 481 -5.47 -11.19 -16.11
C VAL A 481 -6.53 -10.21 -15.65
N TYR A 482 -6.18 -9.46 -14.60
CA TYR A 482 -6.96 -8.35 -14.08
C TYR A 482 -6.77 -7.07 -14.89
N PHE A 483 -7.72 -6.76 -15.80
CA PHE A 483 -7.71 -5.52 -16.58
C PHE A 483 -8.79 -4.53 -16.13
N ALA A 484 -8.38 -3.39 -15.55
CA ALA A 484 -9.28 -2.31 -15.15
C ALA A 484 -8.84 -0.93 -15.69
N LYS A 485 -9.78 -0.16 -16.22
CA LYS A 485 -9.46 1.18 -16.74
C LYS A 485 -9.32 2.25 -15.65
N ASP A 486 -10.26 2.35 -14.73
CA ASP A 486 -10.26 3.40 -13.70
C ASP A 486 -11.09 2.89 -12.51
N VAL A 487 -10.62 2.99 -11.26
CA VAL A 487 -11.31 2.45 -10.07
C VAL A 487 -11.56 0.94 -10.19
N GLY A 488 -10.49 0.14 -10.19
CA GLY A 488 -10.51 -1.32 -10.21
C GLY A 488 -9.60 -1.95 -9.16
N GLN A 489 -9.50 -3.28 -9.12
CA GLN A 489 -8.50 -4.03 -8.32
C GLN A 489 -8.43 -3.54 -6.86
N GLY A 490 -9.55 -3.69 -6.14
CA GLY A 490 -9.67 -3.27 -4.75
C GLY A 490 -9.72 -1.75 -4.51
N ALA A 491 -9.84 -0.88 -5.52
CA ALA A 491 -9.91 0.57 -5.32
C ALA A 491 -11.29 1.10 -4.87
N CYS A 492 -11.37 1.86 -3.79
CA CYS A 492 -12.63 2.32 -3.19
C CYS A 492 -12.78 3.86 -3.16
N LEU A 493 -13.78 4.38 -3.87
CA LEU A 493 -14.31 5.73 -3.66
C LEU A 493 -15.63 5.68 -2.87
N VAL A 494 -15.47 5.73 -1.55
CA VAL A 494 -16.44 5.50 -0.45
C VAL A 494 -17.11 4.12 -0.51
N GLY A 495 -17.20 3.48 0.66
CA GLY A 495 -17.58 2.07 0.76
C GLY A 495 -16.43 1.24 1.32
N ALA A 496 -16.34 0.01 0.82
CA ALA A 496 -15.11 -0.78 0.89
C ALA A 496 -14.94 -1.58 -0.41
N GLY A 497 -13.68 -1.75 -0.83
CA GLY A 497 -13.30 -2.64 -1.90
C GLY A 497 -12.24 -3.63 -1.43
N VAL A 498 -12.41 -4.90 -1.81
CA VAL A 498 -11.51 -6.00 -1.47
C VAL A 498 -11.27 -6.84 -2.73
N LEU A 499 -10.01 -7.03 -3.09
CA LEU A 499 -9.54 -8.13 -3.93
C LEU A 499 -8.60 -8.97 -3.05
N ILE A 500 -8.76 -10.29 -3.07
CA ILE A 500 -7.77 -11.24 -2.56
C ILE A 500 -7.59 -12.29 -3.66
N ASP A 501 -6.35 -12.49 -4.08
CA ASP A 501 -5.94 -13.71 -4.78
C ASP A 501 -5.29 -14.68 -3.79
N TYR A 502 -5.33 -15.99 -4.06
CA TYR A 502 -4.69 -16.99 -3.21
C TYR A 502 -3.49 -17.70 -3.87
N ALA A 503 -3.37 -17.72 -5.20
CA ALA A 503 -2.22 -18.33 -5.90
C ALA A 503 -2.28 -18.14 -7.44
N GLY A 504 -1.21 -17.60 -8.03
CA GLY A 504 -1.05 -17.57 -9.49
C GLY A 504 0.31 -17.10 -9.98
N ASN A 505 0.30 -16.32 -11.08
CA ASN A 505 1.44 -15.59 -11.66
C ASN A 505 0.88 -14.37 -12.42
N ASP A 506 0.36 -13.39 -11.68
CA ASP A 506 -0.84 -12.65 -12.05
C ASP A 506 -0.56 -11.25 -12.59
N THR A 507 -1.43 -10.81 -13.49
CA THR A 507 -1.21 -9.63 -14.33
C THR A 507 -2.25 -8.54 -14.07
N TYR A 508 -1.92 -7.70 -13.10
CA TYR A 508 -2.72 -6.56 -12.64
C TYR A 508 -2.47 -5.29 -13.47
N VAL A 509 -3.31 -5.06 -14.48
CA VAL A 509 -3.23 -3.89 -15.38
C VAL A 509 -4.28 -2.84 -15.02
N GLY A 510 -3.83 -1.63 -14.65
CA GLY A 510 -4.69 -0.53 -14.21
C GLY A 510 -4.28 0.84 -14.75
N LEU A 511 -5.13 1.60 -15.46
CA LEU A 511 -4.68 2.94 -15.92
C LEU A 511 -4.51 3.93 -14.76
N ARG A 512 -5.53 4.06 -13.90
CA ARG A 512 -5.51 4.93 -12.70
C ARG A 512 -6.46 4.41 -11.62
N ARG A 513 -6.18 4.61 -10.33
CA ARG A 513 -7.00 4.07 -9.21
C ARG A 513 -7.23 2.58 -9.38
N ALA A 514 -6.14 1.84 -9.37
CA ALA A 514 -6.12 0.39 -9.37
C ALA A 514 -5.17 -0.08 -8.27
N GLN A 515 -5.30 -1.32 -7.83
CA GLN A 515 -4.39 -1.96 -6.86
C GLN A 515 -4.44 -1.24 -5.49
N GLY A 516 -5.55 -1.41 -4.75
CA GLY A 516 -5.65 -1.03 -3.33
C GLY A 516 -5.71 0.46 -3.01
N VAL A 517 -6.66 1.22 -3.59
CA VAL A 517 -6.66 2.70 -3.57
C VAL A 517 -7.93 3.34 -2.97
N ALA A 518 -7.83 4.12 -1.87
CA ALA A 518 -9.00 4.58 -1.08
C ALA A 518 -9.25 6.11 -1.01
N ILE A 519 -10.52 6.55 -1.07
CA ILE A 519 -11.05 7.86 -0.61
C ILE A 519 -12.55 7.74 -0.24
N GLY A 520 -13.03 8.06 0.96
CA GLY A 520 -12.53 7.54 2.22
C GLY A 520 -13.35 6.31 2.61
N GLY A 521 -12.67 5.27 3.10
CA GLY A 521 -13.13 3.88 3.17
C GLY A 521 -11.91 2.96 3.17
N SER A 522 -12.12 1.65 3.05
CA SER A 522 -11.03 0.66 2.95
C SER A 522 -10.92 0.16 1.50
N ALA A 523 -9.70 0.09 0.98
CA ALA A 523 -9.38 -0.37 -0.36
C ALA A 523 -8.21 -1.34 -0.27
N ILE A 524 -8.49 -2.64 -0.42
CA ILE A 524 -7.54 -3.72 -0.14
C ILE A 524 -7.33 -4.53 -1.42
N LEU A 525 -6.07 -4.73 -1.78
CA LEU A 525 -5.60 -5.86 -2.56
C LEU A 525 -4.64 -6.65 -1.67
N ILE A 526 -4.84 -7.96 -1.60
CA ILE A 526 -3.85 -8.92 -1.06
C ILE A 526 -3.58 -9.91 -2.17
N ASP A 527 -2.31 -10.21 -2.41
CA ASP A 527 -1.89 -11.39 -3.18
C ASP A 527 -1.12 -12.33 -2.24
N HIS A 528 -1.25 -13.64 -2.46
CA HIS A 528 -0.76 -14.66 -1.54
C HIS A 528 0.48 -15.41 -2.04
N ALA A 529 0.68 -15.53 -3.36
CA ALA A 529 1.85 -16.19 -3.97
C ALA A 529 1.84 -16.15 -5.51
N GLY A 530 2.91 -15.61 -6.12
CA GLY A 530 3.18 -15.70 -7.55
C GLY A 530 4.57 -15.19 -7.96
N ASP A 531 4.68 -14.66 -9.19
CA ASP A 531 5.84 -13.99 -9.82
C ASP A 531 5.25 -12.76 -10.59
N ASP A 532 4.75 -11.77 -9.84
CA ASP A 532 3.54 -11.00 -10.16
C ASP A 532 3.77 -9.59 -10.74
N ARG A 533 2.72 -9.03 -11.37
CA ARG A 533 2.87 -7.92 -12.34
C ARG A 533 1.87 -6.79 -12.15
N TYR A 534 2.28 -5.81 -11.36
CA TYR A 534 1.47 -4.64 -11.02
C TYR A 534 1.77 -3.45 -11.94
N HIS A 535 0.98 -3.29 -13.02
CA HIS A 535 1.21 -2.27 -14.05
C HIS A 535 0.19 -1.12 -14.01
N ALA A 536 0.61 0.05 -13.50
CA ALA A 536 -0.26 1.22 -13.38
C ALA A 536 0.38 2.58 -13.72
N ALA A 537 -0.47 3.60 -13.98
CA ALA A 537 -0.02 4.92 -14.45
C ALA A 537 -0.18 6.10 -13.48
N MET A 538 -1.24 6.17 -12.64
CA MET A 538 -1.34 7.20 -11.57
C MET A 538 -2.39 6.90 -10.49
N TRP A 539 -2.10 7.24 -9.21
CA TRP A 539 -2.93 6.90 -8.04
C TRP A 539 -3.17 5.38 -7.99
N ALA A 540 -2.13 4.60 -7.67
CA ALA A 540 -2.17 3.13 -7.74
C ALA A 540 -1.37 2.48 -6.61
N GLN A 541 -1.45 1.16 -6.46
CA GLN A 541 -0.57 0.35 -5.60
C GLN A 541 -0.52 0.90 -4.17
N GLY A 542 -1.62 0.78 -3.43
CA GLY A 542 -1.67 1.22 -2.03
C GLY A 542 -1.78 2.73 -1.83
N PHE A 543 -2.49 3.48 -2.68
CA PHE A 543 -2.69 4.93 -2.49
C PHE A 543 -3.81 5.23 -1.49
N GLY A 544 -3.51 6.05 -0.47
CA GLY A 544 -4.44 6.48 0.57
C GLY A 544 -4.80 7.95 0.48
N GLY A 545 -5.94 8.27 -0.11
CA GLY A 545 -6.48 9.61 -0.13
C GLY A 545 -7.38 9.95 1.08
N PRO A 546 -8.03 11.13 1.09
CA PRO A 546 -8.74 11.67 2.26
C PRO A 546 -9.73 10.70 2.93
N LEU A 547 -9.60 10.51 4.25
CA LEU A 547 -10.34 9.52 5.07
C LEU A 547 -10.20 8.04 4.60
N GLY A 548 -9.23 7.73 3.74
CA GLY A 548 -9.03 6.41 3.15
C GLY A 548 -7.86 5.63 3.74
N PHE A 549 -8.01 4.31 3.75
CA PHE A 549 -6.92 3.34 3.93
C PHE A 549 -6.80 2.51 2.64
N GLY A 550 -5.70 2.70 1.91
CA GLY A 550 -5.36 1.92 0.72
C GLY A 550 -4.19 0.99 1.02
N LEU A 551 -4.36 -0.30 0.72
CA LEU A 551 -3.37 -1.36 0.93
C LEU A 551 -3.20 -2.18 -0.35
N LEU A 552 -1.95 -2.34 -0.78
CA LEU A 552 -1.49 -3.53 -1.49
C LEU A 552 -0.55 -4.28 -0.53
N ASP A 553 -0.81 -5.56 -0.32
CA ASP A 553 0.00 -6.47 0.51
C ASP A 553 0.29 -7.69 -0.36
N ASP A 554 1.48 -7.76 -0.92
CA ASP A 554 1.94 -8.97 -1.59
C ASP A 554 2.64 -9.86 -0.55
N LEU A 555 2.32 -11.14 -0.51
CA LEU A 555 2.91 -12.09 0.44
C LEU A 555 4.21 -12.74 -0.05
N GLY A 556 4.66 -12.42 -1.28
CA GLY A 556 6.04 -12.55 -1.75
C GLY A 556 6.19 -13.45 -2.98
N GLY A 557 6.87 -12.92 -4.00
CA GLY A 557 7.13 -13.59 -5.28
C GLY A 557 8.49 -13.20 -5.89
N LYS A 558 8.46 -12.60 -7.09
CA LYS A 558 9.59 -11.94 -7.80
C LYS A 558 9.08 -10.80 -8.68
N ASP A 559 8.66 -9.72 -8.05
CA ASP A 559 7.49 -8.98 -8.51
C ASP A 559 7.83 -7.67 -9.23
N HIS A 560 7.02 -7.29 -10.22
CA HIS A 560 7.26 -6.10 -11.06
C HIS A 560 6.24 -4.99 -10.83
N TYR A 561 6.58 -4.08 -9.91
CA TYR A 561 5.77 -2.89 -9.59
C TYR A 561 6.08 -1.71 -10.52
N TYR A 562 5.25 -1.50 -11.53
CA TYR A 562 5.32 -0.37 -12.45
C TYR A 562 4.28 0.71 -12.11
N GLY A 563 4.75 1.92 -11.80
CA GLY A 563 3.93 3.09 -11.43
C GLY A 563 4.32 4.38 -12.15
N GLY A 564 3.77 4.63 -13.35
CA GLY A 564 3.95 5.91 -14.04
C GLY A 564 3.91 5.87 -15.58
N GLY A 565 4.89 6.51 -16.22
CA GLY A 565 5.15 6.37 -17.66
C GLY A 565 4.16 7.00 -18.64
N LEU A 566 3.12 7.72 -18.18
CA LEU A 566 2.03 8.23 -19.04
C LEU A 566 1.77 9.74 -18.91
N TYR A 567 1.39 10.21 -17.73
CA TYR A 567 0.93 11.59 -17.53
C TYR A 567 2.13 12.50 -17.24
N VAL A 568 2.44 13.46 -18.13
CA VAL A 568 3.61 14.35 -17.93
C VAL A 568 3.46 15.14 -16.63
N ASN A 569 4.54 15.19 -15.84
CA ASN A 569 4.51 15.76 -14.50
C ASN A 569 4.11 17.25 -14.48
N SER A 570 3.37 17.66 -13.46
CA SER A 570 2.83 19.03 -13.32
C SER A 570 3.88 20.11 -13.03
N TYR A 571 5.15 19.75 -12.83
CA TYR A 571 6.28 20.70 -12.75
C TYR A 571 6.96 20.96 -14.10
N ILE A 572 6.36 20.55 -15.22
CA ILE A 572 6.89 20.83 -16.57
C ILE A 572 6.74 22.32 -16.99
N ASP A 573 5.80 23.04 -16.37
CA ASP A 573 5.52 24.46 -16.62
C ASP A 573 6.07 25.41 -15.51
N ASP A 574 6.84 24.90 -14.54
CA ASP A 574 7.47 25.66 -13.46
C ASP A 574 8.51 26.68 -13.98
N GLU A 575 8.87 27.69 -13.17
CA GLU A 575 10.00 28.60 -13.48
C GLU A 575 11.36 27.86 -13.63
N ASN A 576 11.49 26.68 -13.02
CA ASN A 576 12.64 25.78 -13.15
C ASN A 576 12.10 24.37 -13.43
N PRO A 577 11.69 24.08 -14.68
CA PRO A 577 10.88 22.91 -14.97
C PRO A 577 11.69 21.62 -14.93
N THR A 578 11.04 20.52 -14.54
CA THR A 578 11.68 19.20 -14.44
C THR A 578 11.00 18.18 -15.35
N PRO A 579 11.76 17.33 -16.08
CA PRO A 579 11.18 16.29 -16.93
C PRO A 579 10.71 15.08 -16.11
N GLY A 580 9.83 14.25 -16.69
CA GLY A 580 9.31 13.04 -16.06
C GLY A 580 7.77 12.97 -16.12
N TYR A 581 7.21 11.90 -15.56
CA TYR A 581 5.76 11.70 -15.45
C TYR A 581 5.31 11.86 -13.98
N GLU A 582 4.01 12.03 -13.77
CA GLU A 582 3.35 11.77 -12.48
C GLU A 582 3.39 10.25 -12.20
N GLY A 583 3.51 9.87 -10.92
CA GLY A 583 3.34 8.49 -10.44
C GLY A 583 2.25 8.42 -9.37
N TRP A 584 2.49 8.96 -8.17
CA TRP A 584 1.53 8.89 -7.05
C TRP A 584 1.08 7.45 -6.74
N ALA A 585 2.02 6.51 -6.75
CA ALA A 585 1.77 5.10 -6.54
C ALA A 585 2.71 4.51 -5.48
N GLN A 586 2.47 3.26 -5.07
CA GLN A 586 3.33 2.49 -4.16
C GLN A 586 3.33 3.10 -2.75
N GLY A 587 2.24 2.86 -2.00
CA GLY A 587 2.14 3.25 -0.60
C GLY A 587 2.11 4.76 -0.36
N VAL A 588 1.36 5.50 -1.19
CA VAL A 588 1.31 6.98 -1.11
C VAL A 588 0.09 7.46 -0.35
N GLY A 589 0.29 8.07 0.82
CA GLY A 589 -0.75 8.79 1.55
C GLY A 589 -0.80 10.25 1.09
N SER A 590 -1.94 10.69 0.55
CA SER A 590 -2.09 12.05 0.00
C SER A 590 -3.37 12.76 0.44
N GLY A 591 -3.25 14.00 0.93
CA GLY A 591 -4.37 14.94 0.88
C GLY A 591 -4.52 15.57 -0.50
N LEU A 592 -5.55 16.38 -0.67
CA LEU A 592 -5.81 17.11 -1.91
C LEU A 592 -5.62 18.61 -1.62
N ARG A 593 -4.56 19.22 -2.17
CA ARG A 593 -4.12 20.59 -1.80
C ARG A 593 -5.26 21.60 -1.98
N GLN A 594 -5.53 22.37 -0.91
CA GLN A 594 -6.67 23.28 -0.75
C GLN A 594 -8.08 22.64 -0.71
N VAL A 595 -8.21 21.31 -0.55
CA VAL A 595 -9.50 20.59 -0.56
C VAL A 595 -9.72 19.73 0.68
N CYS A 596 -8.69 19.05 1.18
CA CYS A 596 -8.74 18.22 2.40
C CYS A 596 -7.35 17.70 2.77
N ASP A 597 -7.18 17.33 4.04
CA ASP A 597 -6.02 16.60 4.55
C ASP A 597 -6.12 15.11 4.12
N GLY A 598 -5.05 14.32 4.28
CA GLY A 598 -4.88 13.02 3.60
C GLY A 598 -5.35 11.76 4.33
N GLY A 599 -5.08 10.61 3.72
CA GLY A 599 -5.27 9.29 4.32
C GLY A 599 -3.97 8.51 4.47
N ILE A 600 -4.12 7.19 4.53
CA ILE A 600 -3.04 6.22 4.77
C ILE A 600 -2.91 5.33 3.54
N GLY A 601 -1.74 5.38 2.90
CA GLY A 601 -1.40 4.50 1.78
C GLY A 601 -0.28 3.56 2.16
N VAL A 602 -0.43 2.26 1.87
CA VAL A 602 0.51 1.20 2.24
C VAL A 602 0.77 0.29 1.03
N ILE A 603 2.04 0.08 0.69
CA ILE A 603 2.50 -1.07 -0.10
C ILE A 603 3.39 -1.94 0.79
N LEU A 604 3.16 -3.25 0.79
CA LEU A 604 3.92 -4.26 1.50
C LEU A 604 4.27 -5.39 0.52
N ASP A 605 5.44 -6.00 0.70
CA ASP A 605 5.95 -7.12 -0.09
C ASP A 605 6.64 -8.13 0.83
N GLY A 606 6.31 -9.42 0.72
CA GLY A 606 6.87 -10.53 1.51
C GLY A 606 8.35 -10.82 1.25
N GLY A 607 8.88 -10.38 0.10
CA GLY A 607 10.28 -10.44 -0.31
C GLY A 607 10.56 -11.46 -1.41
N GLY A 608 11.29 -11.03 -2.44
CA GLY A 608 11.66 -11.79 -3.63
C GLY A 608 13.04 -11.43 -4.20
N ASP A 609 13.09 -10.82 -5.39
CA ASP A 609 14.27 -10.17 -6.00
C ASP A 609 13.78 -8.96 -6.85
N ASP A 610 13.12 -8.00 -6.20
CA ASP A 610 11.94 -7.36 -6.80
C ASP A 610 12.23 -6.06 -7.54
N VAL A 611 11.30 -5.63 -8.42
CA VAL A 611 11.56 -4.54 -9.36
C VAL A 611 10.54 -3.41 -9.21
N TYR A 612 10.94 -2.36 -8.49
CA TYR A 612 10.14 -1.17 -8.28
C TYR A 612 10.50 -0.05 -9.27
N GLU A 613 9.63 0.19 -10.25
CA GLU A 613 9.73 1.27 -11.23
C GLU A 613 8.67 2.34 -11.01
N TYR A 614 9.05 3.54 -10.58
CA TYR A 614 8.10 4.58 -10.17
C TYR A 614 8.53 6.02 -10.52
N ASP A 615 7.66 6.72 -11.24
CA ASP A 615 7.76 8.15 -11.54
C ASP A 615 7.34 9.03 -10.32
N TYR A 616 7.06 10.33 -10.51
CA TYR A 616 7.03 11.33 -9.42
C TYR A 616 6.05 11.03 -8.28
N LEU A 617 6.45 11.43 -7.07
CA LEU A 617 5.65 11.40 -5.85
C LEU A 617 5.16 9.99 -5.48
N SER A 618 6.06 9.00 -5.56
CA SER A 618 5.76 7.57 -5.40
C SER A 618 6.69 6.84 -4.40
N HIS A 619 6.29 5.65 -3.96
CA HIS A 619 7.07 4.71 -3.13
C HIS A 619 7.32 5.20 -1.69
N GLY A 620 6.44 4.80 -0.76
CA GLY A 620 6.50 5.10 0.68
C GLY A 620 6.34 6.58 1.00
N GLY A 621 5.36 7.24 0.36
CA GLY A 621 5.35 8.69 0.16
C GLY A 621 4.19 9.44 0.82
N GLY A 622 4.49 10.53 1.53
CA GLY A 622 3.48 11.45 2.06
C GLY A 622 3.35 12.75 1.26
N TYR A 623 2.12 13.11 0.88
CA TYR A 623 1.80 14.44 0.32
C TYR A 623 0.63 15.11 1.05
N TRP A 624 0.72 16.42 1.31
CA TRP A 624 -0.36 17.28 1.84
C TRP A 624 -1.16 16.65 3.01
N CYS A 625 -0.56 16.55 4.19
CA CYS A 625 -1.16 15.92 5.37
C CYS A 625 -1.60 14.44 5.21
N GLY A 626 -1.04 13.69 4.25
CA GLY A 626 -1.17 12.22 4.19
C GLY A 626 -0.02 11.49 4.89
N THR A 627 -0.15 10.17 5.02
CA THR A 627 0.89 9.28 5.58
C THR A 627 1.10 8.07 4.65
N GLY A 628 2.29 7.94 4.07
CA GLY A 628 2.64 6.85 3.16
C GLY A 628 3.64 5.86 3.75
N PHE A 629 3.50 4.60 3.39
CA PHE A 629 4.31 3.47 3.86
C PHE A 629 4.66 2.55 2.70
N ALA A 630 5.94 2.25 2.53
CA ALA A 630 6.42 1.09 1.79
C ALA A 630 7.20 0.19 2.75
N ARG A 631 7.04 -1.12 2.64
CA ARG A 631 7.93 -2.08 3.31
C ARG A 631 8.18 -3.29 2.44
N ASP A 632 9.43 -3.64 2.34
CA ASP A 632 9.88 -4.94 1.84
C ASP A 632 10.27 -5.82 3.02
N PHE A 633 9.91 -7.10 2.98
CA PHE A 633 10.34 -8.09 3.96
C PHE A 633 11.56 -8.90 3.49
N GLY A 634 12.08 -8.66 2.28
CA GLY A 634 13.51 -8.76 1.95
C GLY A 634 13.88 -9.63 0.75
N GLY A 635 14.68 -9.06 -0.16
CA GLY A 635 15.12 -9.68 -1.42
C GLY A 635 16.53 -9.24 -1.84
N ASN A 636 16.69 -8.71 -3.07
CA ASN A 636 17.90 -8.05 -3.57
C ASN A 636 17.50 -6.98 -4.60
N ASP A 637 16.82 -5.93 -4.15
CA ASP A 637 15.78 -5.32 -4.97
C ASP A 637 16.27 -4.13 -5.80
N GLN A 638 15.48 -3.89 -6.84
CA GLN A 638 15.72 -2.91 -7.87
C GLN A 638 14.69 -1.81 -7.79
N ARG A 639 14.89 -0.93 -6.80
CA ARG A 639 14.21 0.37 -6.66
C ARG A 639 14.77 1.35 -7.69
N LEU A 640 14.54 1.02 -8.96
CA LEU A 640 15.03 1.68 -10.18
C LEU A 640 14.56 3.12 -10.32
N GLY A 641 13.50 3.49 -9.60
CA GLY A 641 12.86 4.79 -9.68
C GLY A 641 12.21 5.05 -11.03
N ALA A 642 12.26 6.29 -11.53
CA ALA A 642 11.50 6.75 -12.71
C ALA A 642 11.48 5.71 -13.85
N THR A 643 10.28 5.27 -14.26
CA THR A 643 10.10 4.05 -15.07
C THR A 643 10.97 4.03 -16.35
N ARG A 644 11.36 2.83 -16.82
CA ARG A 644 12.30 2.59 -17.93
C ARG A 644 11.65 2.87 -19.28
N LYS A 645 10.43 2.36 -19.47
CA LYS A 645 9.57 2.52 -20.65
C LYS A 645 8.50 3.59 -20.42
N ALA A 646 7.70 3.90 -21.44
CA ALA A 646 6.39 4.52 -21.28
C ALA A 646 5.34 3.46 -20.89
N TYR A 647 4.18 3.89 -20.38
CA TYR A 647 3.12 2.98 -19.89
C TYR A 647 2.66 1.93 -20.93
N ALA A 648 2.69 2.27 -22.22
CA ALA A 648 2.36 1.36 -23.32
C ALA A 648 3.58 0.55 -23.83
N GLY A 649 4.52 0.20 -22.95
CA GLY A 649 5.70 -0.63 -23.25
C GLY A 649 6.79 -0.02 -24.16
N GLY A 650 6.47 1.04 -24.90
CA GLY A 650 7.37 1.72 -25.84
C GLY A 650 8.34 2.71 -25.21
N GLU A 651 9.09 3.41 -26.08
CA GLU A 651 10.05 4.46 -25.70
C GLU A 651 9.41 5.66 -24.98
N ARG A 652 10.17 6.27 -24.06
CA ARG A 652 9.70 7.42 -23.28
C ARG A 652 9.80 8.72 -24.06
N THR A 653 8.74 9.54 -23.97
CA THR A 653 8.79 10.94 -24.40
C THR A 653 9.46 11.86 -23.36
N GLN A 654 9.54 11.43 -22.10
CA GLN A 654 10.20 12.14 -21.00
C GLN A 654 11.46 11.40 -20.54
N ARG A 655 12.56 12.14 -20.39
CA ARG A 655 13.81 11.63 -19.79
C ARG A 655 13.52 10.99 -18.42
N ARG A 656 14.14 9.83 -18.13
CA ARG A 656 14.20 9.26 -16.76
C ARG A 656 14.82 10.28 -15.80
N PHE A 657 14.01 10.73 -14.85
CA PHE A 657 14.31 11.73 -13.83
C PHE A 657 13.27 11.54 -12.74
N GLN A 658 13.66 11.54 -11.47
CA GLN A 658 12.73 11.35 -10.35
C GLN A 658 12.79 12.52 -9.36
N ARG A 659 11.61 12.97 -8.95
CA ARG A 659 11.39 13.96 -7.88
C ARG A 659 10.37 13.40 -6.90
N PHE A 660 10.71 13.35 -5.62
CA PHE A 660 9.94 12.68 -4.57
C PHE A 660 9.75 11.18 -4.87
N GLY A 661 10.73 10.39 -4.41
CA GLY A 661 10.68 8.93 -4.42
C GLY A 661 11.30 8.36 -3.14
N ALA A 662 10.87 7.16 -2.75
CA ALA A 662 11.40 6.37 -1.63
C ALA A 662 11.43 7.11 -0.27
N GLY A 663 10.38 6.91 0.54
CA GLY A 663 10.36 7.36 1.94
C GLY A 663 10.31 8.89 2.09
N PHE A 664 9.53 9.58 1.25
CA PHE A 664 9.51 11.05 1.20
C PHE A 664 8.30 11.66 1.93
N GLY A 665 8.49 12.84 2.53
CA GLY A 665 7.41 13.72 2.98
C GLY A 665 7.39 15.04 2.21
N CYS A 666 6.20 15.51 1.85
CA CYS A 666 6.00 16.77 1.14
C CYS A 666 4.74 17.50 1.64
N HIS A 667 4.88 18.77 2.03
CA HIS A 667 3.82 19.63 2.58
C HIS A 667 3.11 18.99 3.80
N TYR A 668 3.73 19.08 4.97
CA TYR A 668 3.23 18.61 6.28
C TYR A 668 2.99 17.10 6.40
N ALA A 669 3.09 16.33 5.32
CA ALA A 669 2.90 14.88 5.30
C ALA A 669 4.10 14.09 5.85
N LEU A 670 3.94 12.77 6.01
CA LEU A 670 5.00 11.83 6.37
C LEU A 670 5.11 10.67 5.36
N GLY A 671 6.33 10.26 5.04
CA GLY A 671 6.60 9.04 4.29
C GLY A 671 7.63 8.16 5.00
N PHE A 672 7.42 6.85 4.93
CA PHE A 672 8.29 5.82 5.49
C PHE A 672 8.53 4.74 4.43
N LEU A 673 9.81 4.40 4.23
CA LEU A 673 10.22 3.17 3.57
C LEU A 673 11.00 2.33 4.59
N PHE A 674 10.68 1.04 4.65
CA PHE A 674 11.46 0.02 5.34
C PHE A 674 11.93 -1.02 4.34
N ASP A 675 13.14 -1.50 4.54
CA ASP A 675 13.66 -2.71 3.93
C ASP A 675 14.26 -3.54 5.07
N ASP A 676 13.94 -4.83 5.10
CA ASP A 676 14.33 -5.70 6.19
C ASP A 676 15.67 -6.41 5.95
N ARG A 677 16.12 -6.64 4.70
CA ARG A 677 17.33 -7.42 4.37
C ARG A 677 17.51 -7.59 2.86
N GLY A 678 18.70 -7.29 2.32
CA GLY A 678 18.98 -7.57 0.90
C GLY A 678 20.39 -7.27 0.38
N ASN A 679 20.48 -6.73 -0.85
CA ASN A 679 21.69 -6.19 -1.50
C ASN A 679 21.26 -5.12 -2.54
N ASP A 680 20.83 -3.97 -2.06
CA ASP A 680 19.72 -3.24 -2.65
C ASP A 680 20.09 -1.97 -3.43
N THR A 681 19.23 -1.58 -4.39
CA THR A 681 19.56 -0.52 -5.36
C THR A 681 18.56 0.64 -5.42
N TYR A 682 18.71 1.58 -4.49
CA TYR A 682 17.87 2.77 -4.36
C TYR A 682 18.26 3.92 -5.32
N ASN A 683 17.46 4.14 -6.38
CA ASN A 683 17.75 5.12 -7.42
C ASN A 683 16.79 6.32 -7.42
N GLY A 684 17.34 7.54 -7.31
CA GLY A 684 16.59 8.80 -7.42
C GLY A 684 17.31 9.87 -8.24
N THR A 685 16.78 11.11 -8.28
CA THR A 685 17.47 12.24 -8.95
C THR A 685 17.50 13.50 -8.10
N ILE A 686 16.37 13.90 -7.51
CA ILE A 686 16.30 15.07 -6.62
C ILE A 686 15.14 14.90 -5.63
N MET A 687 15.31 15.30 -4.38
CA MET A 687 14.25 15.16 -3.35
C MET A 687 13.78 13.70 -3.13
N CYS A 688 14.71 12.73 -3.19
CA CYS A 688 14.44 11.29 -2.97
C CYS A 688 15.13 10.77 -1.69
N LEU A 689 14.92 9.48 -1.40
CA LEU A 689 15.60 8.64 -0.39
C LEU A 689 15.61 9.28 1.01
N GLY A 690 14.48 9.16 1.72
CA GLY A 690 14.35 9.75 3.07
C GLY A 690 14.30 11.28 3.04
N PHE A 691 13.51 11.85 2.12
CA PHE A 691 13.46 13.30 1.89
C PHE A 691 12.30 14.00 2.60
N ALA A 692 12.48 15.23 3.07
CA ALA A 692 11.38 16.07 3.56
C ALA A 692 11.37 17.49 2.98
N TRP A 693 10.23 17.94 2.48
CA TRP A 693 9.95 19.30 2.00
C TRP A 693 8.71 19.93 2.66
N ASP A 694 8.84 21.16 3.19
CA ASP A 694 7.76 22.00 3.74
C ASP A 694 7.08 21.38 4.97
N CYS A 695 7.70 21.57 6.15
CA CYS A 695 7.24 21.10 7.46
C CYS A 695 6.91 19.59 7.59
N SER A 696 7.43 18.76 6.70
CA SER A 696 7.16 17.31 6.58
C SER A 696 8.27 16.42 7.14
N VAL A 697 8.08 15.10 7.02
CA VAL A 697 8.96 14.05 7.53
C VAL A 697 9.18 12.97 6.46
N GLY A 698 10.42 12.53 6.24
CA GLY A 698 10.73 11.41 5.35
C GLY A 698 11.76 10.49 5.97
N TYR A 699 11.48 9.19 5.98
CA TYR A 699 12.35 8.12 6.46
C TYR A 699 12.54 7.07 5.37
N LEU A 700 13.80 6.72 5.10
CA LEU A 700 14.20 5.44 4.53
C LEU A 700 15.02 4.71 5.59
N CYS A 701 14.66 3.48 5.92
CA CYS A 701 15.32 2.64 6.89
C CYS A 701 15.60 1.27 6.26
N ASP A 702 16.85 1.03 5.89
CA ASP A 702 17.34 -0.31 5.56
C ASP A 702 17.86 -0.99 6.84
N PHE A 703 17.62 -2.29 6.97
CA PHE A 703 18.00 -3.09 8.13
C PHE A 703 19.12 -4.11 7.86
N GLY A 704 19.64 -4.18 6.62
CA GLY A 704 21.01 -4.64 6.34
C GLY A 704 21.20 -5.40 5.02
N GLY A 705 22.23 -5.03 4.25
CA GLY A 705 22.60 -5.70 3.00
C GLY A 705 24.04 -5.47 2.53
N SER A 706 24.21 -4.90 1.34
CA SER A 706 25.47 -4.32 0.84
C SER A 706 25.17 -3.34 -0.30
N ASP A 707 24.66 -2.17 0.08
CA ASP A 707 23.58 -1.49 -0.63
C ASP A 707 24.04 -0.24 -1.38
N ARG A 708 23.21 0.24 -2.31
CA ARG A 708 23.66 1.13 -3.40
C ARG A 708 22.74 2.33 -3.65
N TYR A 709 22.75 3.25 -2.70
CA TYR A 709 22.00 4.50 -2.75
C TYR A 709 22.53 5.51 -3.79
N SER A 710 21.63 6.10 -4.57
CA SER A 710 21.99 7.14 -5.55
C SER A 710 20.95 8.26 -5.64
N GLY A 711 21.15 9.38 -4.92
CA GLY A 711 20.43 10.62 -5.23
C GLY A 711 20.60 11.78 -4.25
N ASN A 712 19.49 12.18 -3.65
CA ASN A 712 19.50 12.85 -2.35
C ASN A 712 19.23 11.79 -1.30
N GLU A 713 19.86 11.90 -0.13
CA GLU A 713 19.94 10.83 0.85
C GLU A 713 19.82 11.43 2.26
N GLY A 714 18.69 11.21 2.92
CA GLY A 714 18.41 11.70 4.27
C GLY A 714 18.45 13.22 4.36
N ASN A 715 17.60 13.90 3.58
CA ASN A 715 17.68 15.36 3.36
C ASN A 715 16.36 16.06 3.68
N GLY A 716 16.42 17.06 4.56
CA GLY A 716 15.29 17.92 4.92
C GLY A 716 15.49 19.36 4.41
N ALA A 717 14.41 19.95 3.92
CA ALA A 717 14.37 21.31 3.38
C ALA A 717 13.02 21.97 3.69
N GLN A 718 13.00 23.32 3.71
CA GLN A 718 11.83 24.11 4.13
C GLN A 718 11.26 23.66 5.50
N ALA A 719 12.14 23.54 6.49
CA ALA A 719 11.87 22.98 7.81
C ALA A 719 11.36 21.52 7.82
N GLY A 720 11.79 20.69 6.87
CA GLY A 720 11.58 19.24 6.94
C GLY A 720 12.62 18.49 7.79
N LEU A 721 12.25 17.27 8.20
CA LEU A 721 13.14 16.24 8.76
C LEU A 721 13.28 15.09 7.76
N GLY A 722 14.43 14.99 7.07
CA GLY A 722 14.75 13.84 6.21
C GLY A 722 15.79 12.93 6.86
N VAL A 723 15.57 11.62 6.80
CA VAL A 723 16.43 10.59 7.40
C VAL A 723 16.60 9.43 6.43
N LEU A 724 17.86 9.06 6.18
CA LEU A 724 18.25 7.75 5.67
C LEU A 724 18.96 7.03 6.82
N PHE A 725 18.54 5.80 7.09
CA PHE A 725 19.15 4.88 8.03
C PHE A 725 19.47 3.57 7.32
N ASP A 726 20.62 3.01 7.68
CA ASP A 726 21.22 1.79 7.14
C ASP A 726 21.84 1.02 8.32
N TYR A 727 21.82 -0.32 8.26
CA TYR A 727 22.34 -1.16 9.33
C TYR A 727 23.10 -2.41 8.82
N ASP A 728 24.41 -2.25 8.62
CA ASP A 728 25.42 -3.34 8.49
C ASP A 728 25.57 -3.96 7.08
N GLY A 729 26.26 -3.24 6.17
CA GLY A 729 26.60 -3.73 4.83
C GLY A 729 28.07 -3.49 4.37
N ASN A 730 28.27 -2.92 3.18
CA ASN A 730 29.56 -2.50 2.57
C ASN A 730 29.40 -1.29 1.59
N ASP A 731 28.73 -0.25 2.04
CA ASP A 731 27.66 0.41 1.27
C ASP A 731 28.14 1.57 0.39
N ILE A 732 27.38 1.89 -0.66
CA ILE A 732 27.82 2.77 -1.77
C ILE A 732 26.83 3.92 -2.00
N TYR A 733 27.02 4.98 -1.22
CA TYR A 733 26.24 6.23 -1.26
C TYR A 733 26.76 7.20 -2.33
N GLN A 734 25.99 7.46 -3.39
CA GLN A 734 26.45 8.18 -4.56
C GLN A 734 26.13 9.70 -4.55
N GLY A 735 26.77 10.47 -5.43
CA GLY A 735 26.66 11.93 -5.37
C GLY A 735 27.31 12.52 -4.10
N TYR A 736 26.77 13.64 -3.60
CA TYR A 736 27.48 14.47 -2.58
C TYR A 736 26.62 15.00 -1.42
N LYS A 737 25.32 14.67 -1.37
CA LYS A 737 24.36 15.31 -0.45
C LYS A 737 23.94 14.46 0.75
N GLN A 738 24.65 13.35 1.03
CA GLN A 738 24.55 12.54 2.25
C GLN A 738 24.31 13.43 3.49
N GLY A 739 23.13 13.31 4.10
CA GLY A 739 22.75 14.00 5.36
C GLY A 739 22.77 15.54 5.33
N SER A 740 22.81 16.17 4.14
CA SER A 740 23.19 17.58 3.98
C SER A 740 22.04 18.59 4.11
N ALA A 741 21.76 19.01 5.35
CA ALA A 741 20.78 20.07 5.61
C ALA A 741 21.16 21.42 4.98
N SER A 742 20.23 22.03 4.26
CA SER A 742 20.35 23.42 3.79
C SER A 742 20.28 24.41 4.96
N SER A 743 20.88 25.59 4.82
CA SER A 743 20.62 26.75 5.70
C SER A 743 19.50 27.65 5.17
N GLY A 744 19.06 27.44 3.93
CA GLY A 744 17.97 28.19 3.32
C GLY A 744 16.60 27.63 3.75
N ILE A 745 15.74 28.54 4.20
CA ILE A 745 14.29 28.34 4.35
C ILE A 745 13.64 29.62 3.82
N SER A 746 12.61 29.47 2.99
CA SER A 746 11.85 30.55 2.36
C SER A 746 10.33 30.40 2.53
N TYR A 747 9.85 29.20 2.88
CA TYR A 747 8.43 28.93 3.12
C TYR A 747 7.99 29.32 4.55
N HIS A 748 8.94 29.46 5.48
CA HIS A 748 8.68 29.69 6.90
C HIS A 748 9.70 30.64 7.54
N ASP A 749 9.28 31.35 8.60
CA ASP A 749 10.15 32.25 9.36
C ASP A 749 11.17 31.49 10.22
N LEU A 750 12.44 31.89 10.13
CA LEU A 750 13.50 31.53 11.08
C LEU A 750 13.64 32.64 12.14
N PRO A 751 13.83 32.29 13.43
CA PRO A 751 14.09 30.96 13.98
C PRO A 751 12.83 30.14 14.36
N GLN A 752 11.61 30.62 14.04
CA GLN A 752 10.35 30.07 14.53
C GLN A 752 10.13 28.60 14.10
N CYS A 753 10.40 28.27 12.84
CA CYS A 753 10.32 26.90 12.32
C CYS A 753 11.45 25.96 12.79
N GLY A 754 12.34 26.41 13.68
CA GLY A 754 13.47 25.61 14.16
C GLY A 754 14.65 25.62 13.18
N GLY A 755 14.51 24.91 12.05
CA GLY A 755 15.54 24.73 11.03
C GLY A 755 15.25 23.53 10.13
N ASN A 756 16.17 23.24 9.19
CA ASN A 756 16.17 22.01 8.40
C ASN A 756 16.95 20.92 9.16
N PHE A 757 16.44 19.69 9.19
CA PHE A 757 17.08 18.54 9.83
C PHE A 757 17.33 17.44 8.80
N SER A 758 18.51 16.83 8.82
CA SER A 758 18.95 15.89 7.78
C SER A 758 19.94 14.90 8.36
N PHE A 759 19.70 13.61 8.14
CA PHE A 759 20.49 12.53 8.73
C PHE A 759 20.74 11.44 7.69
N LEU A 760 22.01 11.12 7.46
CA LEU A 760 22.43 9.77 7.08
C LEU A 760 22.99 9.13 8.35
N VAL A 761 22.47 7.96 8.71
CA VAL A 761 22.93 7.16 9.85
C VAL A 761 23.21 5.73 9.38
N ASP A 762 24.40 5.24 9.66
CA ASP A 762 24.97 4.00 9.12
C ASP A 762 25.69 3.24 10.26
N TYR A 763 25.73 1.90 10.20
CA TYR A 763 26.00 1.04 11.37
C TYR A 763 26.82 -0.25 11.21
N GLY A 764 27.63 -0.42 10.16
CA GLY A 764 28.55 -1.58 10.07
C GLY A 764 29.85 -1.37 9.30
N GLY A 765 30.03 -2.18 8.26
CA GLY A 765 30.55 -1.68 6.99
C GLY A 765 32.05 -1.44 6.77
N MET A 766 32.30 -0.94 5.55
CA MET A 766 33.54 -0.43 4.95
C MET A 766 33.18 0.53 3.80
N ASP A 767 32.60 1.67 4.16
CA ASP A 767 31.56 2.29 3.31
C ASP A 767 32.07 3.47 2.47
N LYS A 768 31.36 3.74 1.37
CA LYS A 768 31.87 4.52 0.24
C LYS A 768 30.98 5.71 -0.08
N TYR A 769 31.17 6.77 0.70
CA TYR A 769 30.47 8.04 0.50
C TYR A 769 31.06 8.84 -0.66
N GLY A 770 30.29 9.01 -1.74
CA GLY A 770 30.66 9.82 -2.92
C GLY A 770 31.00 11.29 -2.62
N SER A 771 30.61 11.78 -1.43
CA SER A 771 31.02 13.09 -0.93
C SER A 771 32.46 13.18 -0.37
N GLY A 772 33.21 12.08 -0.37
CA GLY A 772 34.56 12.02 0.20
C GLY A 772 34.58 12.11 1.73
N ALA A 773 33.51 11.67 2.39
CA ALA A 773 33.60 11.29 3.79
C ALA A 773 34.41 10.00 3.90
N ASN A 774 35.17 9.85 4.98
CA ASN A 774 35.74 8.54 5.32
C ASN A 774 34.65 7.68 5.94
N ASP A 775 34.76 6.38 5.72
CA ASP A 775 34.34 5.33 6.65
C ASP A 775 34.69 5.65 8.13
N ASN A 776 33.89 5.11 9.06
CA ASN A 776 34.02 5.21 10.50
C ASN A 776 33.95 6.66 11.08
N SER A 777 33.06 7.51 10.55
CA SER A 777 33.05 8.97 10.75
C SER A 777 31.80 9.60 11.41
N TYR A 778 31.98 10.81 11.97
CA TYR A 778 30.87 11.62 12.53
C TYR A 778 31.01 13.07 12.04
N LEU A 779 30.22 13.46 11.04
CA LEU A 779 30.41 14.68 10.26
C LEU A 779 29.19 15.62 10.28
N ARG A 780 29.48 16.92 10.25
CA ARG A 780 28.48 17.95 9.96
C ARG A 780 28.42 18.19 8.45
N ARG A 781 27.21 18.17 7.89
CA ARG A 781 26.91 18.32 6.47
C ARG A 781 26.04 19.57 6.30
N GLY A 782 26.51 20.57 5.55
CA GLY A 782 25.76 21.82 5.35
C GLY A 782 25.54 22.64 6.63
N SER A 783 24.27 22.87 7.01
CA SER A 783 23.88 23.63 8.21
C SER A 783 24.19 22.87 9.51
N SER A 784 23.82 23.42 10.68
CA SER A 784 24.01 22.72 11.97
C SER A 784 23.21 21.42 12.07
N GLY A 785 22.04 21.36 11.42
CA GLY A 785 21.08 20.27 11.43
C GLY A 785 21.35 19.11 10.48
N GLY A 786 22.45 19.13 9.71
CA GLY A 786 22.79 18.07 8.75
C GLY A 786 23.90 17.15 9.24
N PHE A 787 23.63 15.85 9.30
CA PHE A 787 24.45 14.81 9.92
C PHE A 787 24.77 13.70 8.93
N LEU A 788 26.04 13.35 8.80
CA LEU A 788 26.46 12.02 8.36
C LEU A 788 27.08 11.38 9.61
N ILE A 789 26.53 10.25 10.02
CA ILE A 789 26.94 9.48 11.18
C ILE A 789 27.12 8.06 10.69
N ASP A 790 28.34 7.56 10.72
CA ASP A 790 28.59 6.14 10.46
C ASP A 790 29.33 5.54 11.66
N ARG A 791 29.19 4.22 11.84
CA ARG A 791 29.48 3.52 13.08
C ARG A 791 30.00 2.11 12.80
N PRO A 792 31.14 1.70 13.37
CA PRO A 792 31.57 0.32 13.25
C PRO A 792 30.58 -0.60 13.95
N GLN A 793 30.38 -1.77 13.35
CA GLN A 793 29.55 -2.83 13.91
C GLN A 793 29.90 -3.06 15.39
N ARG A 794 28.89 -3.22 16.26
CA ARG A 794 29.10 -3.25 17.73
C ARG A 794 30.13 -4.29 18.21
N LYS A 795 30.30 -5.39 17.49
CA LYS A 795 31.31 -6.44 17.78
C LYS A 795 32.74 -5.92 17.65
N ASP A 796 33.00 -5.00 16.71
CA ASP A 796 34.33 -4.46 16.43
C ASP A 796 34.73 -3.32 17.37
N THR A 797 33.76 -2.58 17.93
CA THR A 797 34.05 -1.65 19.04
C THR A 797 34.72 -2.35 20.23
N GLN A 798 34.39 -3.62 20.48
CA GLN A 798 35.04 -4.42 21.53
C GLN A 798 36.46 -4.84 21.14
N LYS A 799 36.73 -5.17 19.88
CA LYS A 799 38.08 -5.47 19.37
C LYS A 799 39.00 -4.25 19.42
N VAL A 800 38.49 -3.06 19.11
CA VAL A 800 39.25 -1.80 19.16
C VAL A 800 39.57 -1.39 20.60
N VAL A 801 38.63 -1.52 21.53
CA VAL A 801 38.88 -1.23 22.96
C VAL A 801 39.82 -2.26 23.61
N ALA A 802 39.93 -3.48 23.05
CA ALA A 802 40.84 -4.52 23.51
C ALA A 802 42.33 -4.33 23.16
N LYS A 803 42.72 -3.20 22.54
CA LYS A 803 44.14 -2.84 22.30
C LYS A 803 44.53 -1.44 22.78
N PRO A 804 44.88 -1.32 24.07
CA PRO A 804 46.07 -0.58 24.50
C PRO A 804 47.19 -1.53 24.99
N ASP A 805 48.43 -1.03 24.99
CA ASP A 805 49.59 -1.55 25.74
C ASP A 805 50.05 -3.00 25.48
N ALA A 806 50.47 -3.30 24.24
CA ALA A 806 51.20 -4.53 23.91
C ALA A 806 52.58 -4.32 23.22
N GLU A 807 53.04 -3.09 22.97
CA GLU A 807 54.29 -2.86 22.20
C GLU A 807 55.15 -1.65 22.64
N ALA A 808 55.28 -1.40 23.95
CA ALA A 808 56.02 -0.24 24.48
C ALA A 808 56.93 -0.53 25.71
N ALA A 809 57.56 -1.71 25.78
CA ALA A 809 58.24 -2.19 27.01
C ALA A 809 59.71 -2.69 26.84
N LYS A 810 60.56 -1.99 26.05
CA LYS A 810 62.02 -2.26 26.02
C LYS A 810 62.89 -0.99 25.93
N GLN A 811 63.13 -0.33 27.07
CA GLN A 811 64.37 0.39 27.39
C GLN A 811 64.70 0.17 28.87
N PRO A 812 65.99 0.26 29.28
CA PRO A 812 66.49 1.57 29.74
C PRO A 812 67.94 1.89 29.32
N GLY A 813 68.21 3.16 29.00
CA GLY A 813 69.57 3.68 28.79
C GLY A 813 69.61 5.21 28.90
N ALA A 814 70.00 5.74 30.07
CA ALA A 814 69.82 7.16 30.40
C ALA A 814 71.00 8.06 30.00
N LYS A 815 70.72 9.35 29.67
CA LYS A 815 71.53 10.51 30.11
C LYS A 815 70.92 11.92 29.81
N THR A 816 70.77 12.70 30.88
CA THR A 816 71.04 14.16 31.02
C THR A 816 70.48 15.20 30.01
N ALA A 817 69.39 15.87 30.42
CA ALA A 817 69.27 17.32 30.70
C ALA A 817 69.63 18.42 29.65
N THR A 818 68.67 19.32 29.41
CA THR A 818 68.81 20.79 29.64
C THR A 818 67.45 21.53 29.59
N LYS A 819 67.41 22.82 30.00
CA LYS A 819 66.21 23.71 30.06
C LYS A 819 66.66 25.18 29.92
N PRO A 820 65.96 26.06 29.16
CA PRO A 820 65.09 27.13 29.71
C PRO A 820 63.69 27.16 29.03
N SER A 821 62.60 27.79 29.52
CA SER A 821 62.30 29.21 29.84
C SER A 821 62.27 30.12 28.58
N THR A 822 61.33 31.05 28.33
CA THR A 822 60.56 31.93 29.26
C THR A 822 59.16 32.37 28.71
N LYS A 823 58.53 33.43 29.26
CA LYS A 823 57.11 33.87 29.10
C LYS A 823 56.92 35.10 28.14
N PRO A 824 55.67 35.54 27.82
CA PRO A 824 55.34 36.43 26.68
C PRO A 824 55.05 37.92 26.99
N THR A 825 54.87 38.70 25.91
CA THR A 825 54.31 40.08 25.80
C THR A 825 53.50 40.15 24.48
N ALA A 826 52.29 40.70 24.34
CA ALA A 826 51.63 41.94 24.80
C ALA A 826 51.62 43.06 23.73
N GLU A 827 50.41 43.59 23.47
CA GLU A 827 50.02 44.71 22.58
C GLU A 827 50.60 46.08 23.02
N PRO A 828 50.58 47.19 22.22
CA PRO A 828 49.37 47.76 21.57
C PRO A 828 49.54 48.62 20.27
N GLY A 829 48.43 49.14 19.71
CA GLY A 829 48.45 50.28 18.76
C GLY A 829 47.11 50.67 18.11
N THR A 830 46.68 51.94 18.18
CA THR A 830 45.37 52.44 17.69
C THR A 830 45.45 53.69 16.78
N LYS A 831 44.48 53.82 15.84
CA LYS A 831 43.92 55.03 15.16
C LYS A 831 42.87 54.54 14.13
N THR A 832 41.61 55.00 14.03
CA THR A 832 41.02 56.33 13.70
C THR A 832 41.39 56.85 12.28
N ALA A 833 40.48 57.41 11.45
CA ALA A 833 39.12 57.93 11.71
C ALA A 833 38.18 58.05 10.45
N LYS A 834 36.88 58.27 10.73
CA LYS A 834 35.86 59.12 10.01
C LYS A 834 35.29 58.78 8.60
N GLN A 835 33.97 58.51 8.62
CA GLN A 835 32.86 59.22 7.95
C GLN A 835 32.92 59.61 6.45
N GLY A 836 31.89 59.15 5.72
CA GLY A 836 31.29 59.78 4.52
C GLY A 836 29.79 59.43 4.48
N THR A 837 28.94 60.26 3.86
CA THR A 837 27.46 60.16 3.95
C THR A 837 26.75 60.17 2.60
N THR A 838 25.65 59.41 2.52
CA THR A 838 24.44 59.61 1.67
C THR A 838 24.61 59.88 0.16
N GLU A 839 24.05 58.98 -0.66
CA GLU A 839 22.83 59.30 -1.43
C GLU A 839 22.08 58.04 -1.90
N HIS A 840 20.85 58.20 -2.39
CA HIS A 840 19.94 57.14 -2.86
C HIS A 840 19.76 57.25 -4.39
N PRO A 841 19.38 56.16 -5.09
CA PRO A 841 18.01 56.13 -5.58
C PRO A 841 17.32 54.75 -5.56
N ASP A 842 16.04 54.77 -5.93
CA ASP A 842 15.10 53.72 -6.36
C ASP A 842 15.12 52.30 -5.76
N ARG A 843 14.09 52.05 -4.94
CA ARG A 843 13.43 50.74 -4.81
C ARG A 843 12.38 50.58 -5.92
N THR A 844 12.62 49.72 -6.91
CA THR A 844 11.52 49.14 -7.69
C THR A 844 11.04 47.84 -7.02
N VAL A 845 9.95 47.93 -6.27
CA VAL A 845 9.32 46.76 -5.64
C VAL A 845 8.53 45.98 -6.71
N ARG A 846 9.11 44.90 -7.24
CA ARG A 846 8.32 43.85 -7.89
C ARG A 846 7.75 42.92 -6.83
N ARG A 847 6.43 42.92 -6.67
CA ARG A 847 5.71 41.78 -6.09
C ARG A 847 5.71 40.67 -7.13
N LEU A 848 6.05 39.45 -6.71
CA LEU A 848 5.60 38.22 -7.38
C LEU A 848 4.33 37.73 -6.66
N PRO A 849 3.39 37.06 -7.36
CA PRO A 849 2.23 36.44 -6.73
C PRO A 849 2.62 35.17 -5.95
N PRO A 850 1.76 34.65 -5.06
CA PRO A 850 2.00 33.39 -4.33
C PRO A 850 1.88 32.15 -5.25
N ILE A 851 2.45 31.04 -4.76
CA ILE A 851 2.57 29.70 -5.37
C ILE A 851 2.02 28.66 -4.37
#